data_AF-A0A8T4SKP7-F1
#
_entry.id   AF-A0A8T4SKP7-F1
#
_cell.length_a   1.000
_cell.length_b   1.000
_cell.length_c   1.000
_cell.angle_alpha   90.00
_cell.angle_beta   90.00
_cell.angle_gamma   90.00
#
_symmetry.space_group_name_H-M   'P 1'
#
loop_
_entity.id
_entity.type
_entity.pdbx_description
1 polymer ?
#
loop_
_entity_poly.entity_id
_entity_poly.type
_entity_poly.pdbx_seq_one_letter_code
_entity_poly.pdbx_strand_id
1 'polypeptide(L)'
;MMDKNASLFQEYEKHLPISVIDELKTHITDKISTERLQKILDVLVERYNHAQVSAGEAVGLVSAESIGEPGTQMCIAYDEKVMIKYDDKIHISKIGEFVDSALNTTECNEVDGYQFCDAYGISVLALNDNEKLEWKSVSKLNRHKSPEKLIHIKTKSGRKITATDFHSFVTRKHNQIVSISGKELRVGDRIPVIKYLPEHCTEAISVYEHVEMPAQDFRVKREYRPTKMLPAELALDWDFGWFVGAYLSEGCATQGIVSISNVADSYLNNAKRFISKIGLDYKDKLNDRGFAQGRDIIINSSLLARFMKNTCGSGSAFKKVPELAFSAREEFVSGLLRGYFDGDGNVAVERGMLRVSSNSEELLDGIKLLLNRFEIFASKSKDHKQHYLMIPSKYARTFLEKIGSDIDYKKAGLQELARKPNHQDYIDSISGFDDVLVSVSKKLQLPSRYVNSATKRQKIGRTALSRHVINFENESRTKGIDVSQELNVLKTMLYSDVIWDEIESIEYVSKSQGYVYDLTVPGPHTFATFDGIITHNTLNTFHFAGVSEMNVTVGLPRIIEIFDARKEIKTPMMEIFLKSPYNKADKIRDVAFEIRETKMSDVIQEIQTDIFEQKMVIKLDTVRLEKLQLKPADISALVRAKVKGISMKTEDAAIEVTAKDNTDPSAVSKLKEKIKVIHIKGIKGITQVLPVKRGEEYIILTAGSNFKEIIKLEKIDPKRTTTNNMHEIAAVLGIEAARQAIIDEVNKVIDAQGLNIDIRHVMLVADTMCVSGKVRGITRYGVVREKTSVLARASFETPIKYLINAALVGEIDHLHSVVENVMINQPVPIGTGLPGLVTKVK
;
A
#
# COMPACT_ATOMS: atom_id res chain seq x y z
N MET A 1 15.54 34.61 63.71
CA MET A 1 15.09 33.32 63.12
C MET A 1 15.03 33.38 61.59
N MET A 2 14.57 34.48 60.97
CA MET A 2 14.51 34.62 59.51
C MET A 2 15.85 34.40 58.78
N ASP A 3 16.97 34.90 59.30
CA ASP A 3 18.30 34.76 58.66
C ASP A 3 18.83 33.31 58.61
N LYS A 4 18.58 32.50 59.65
CA LYS A 4 19.01 31.09 59.70
C LYS A 4 18.21 30.18 58.78
N ASN A 5 16.93 30.50 58.55
CA ASN A 5 16.10 29.71 57.64
C ASN A 5 16.46 30.02 56.17
N ALA A 6 16.82 31.26 55.85
CA ALA A 6 17.28 31.64 54.51
C ALA A 6 18.60 30.96 54.12
N SER A 7 19.56 30.88 55.05
CA SER A 7 20.82 30.14 54.82
C SER A 7 20.59 28.64 54.65
N LEU A 8 19.59 28.08 55.34
CA LEU A 8 19.24 26.65 55.24
C LEU A 8 18.67 26.31 53.86
N PHE A 9 17.80 27.15 53.28
CA PHE A 9 17.29 26.90 51.92
C PHE A 9 18.42 26.91 50.88
N GLN A 10 19.38 27.83 50.98
CA GLN A 10 20.54 27.90 50.06
C GLN A 10 21.43 26.66 50.11
N GLU A 11 21.51 25.98 51.25
CA GLU A 11 22.28 24.74 51.36
C GLU A 11 21.61 23.60 50.57
N TYR A 12 20.27 23.55 50.58
CA TYR A 12 19.47 22.52 49.92
C TYR A 12 19.17 22.82 48.44
N GLU A 13 19.43 24.03 47.94
CA GLU A 13 19.39 24.39 46.51
C GLU A 13 20.35 23.54 45.65
N LYS A 14 21.34 22.89 46.27
CA LYS A 14 22.24 21.94 45.59
C LYS A 14 21.62 20.55 45.40
N HIS A 15 20.58 20.24 46.14
CA HIS A 15 19.97 18.90 46.21
C HIS A 15 18.53 18.86 45.68
N LEU A 16 17.84 20.00 45.67
CA LEU A 16 16.46 20.13 45.20
C LEU A 16 16.34 21.20 44.11
N PRO A 17 15.45 21.02 43.11
CA PRO A 17 15.15 22.05 42.13
C PRO A 17 14.61 23.32 42.80
N ILE A 18 15.00 24.48 42.26
CA ILE A 18 14.57 25.80 42.77
C ILE A 18 13.04 25.92 42.81
N SER A 19 12.33 25.36 41.82
CA SER A 19 10.86 25.37 41.77
C SER A 19 10.21 24.69 42.98
N VAL A 20 10.77 23.56 43.42
CA VAL A 20 10.27 22.78 44.56
C VAL A 20 10.55 23.53 45.87
N ILE A 21 11.70 24.18 45.97
CA ILE A 21 12.06 25.02 47.11
C ILE A 21 11.13 26.24 47.20
N ASP A 22 10.84 26.88 46.07
CA ASP A 22 9.96 28.05 46.04
C ASP A 22 8.50 27.68 46.35
N GLU A 23 8.01 26.52 45.90
CA GLU A 23 6.72 25.99 46.30
C GLU A 23 6.67 25.66 47.81
N LEU A 24 7.75 25.10 48.37
CA LEU A 24 7.83 24.86 49.80
C LEU A 24 7.79 26.19 50.60
N LYS A 25 8.46 27.24 50.12
CA LYS A 25 8.44 28.58 50.75
C LYS A 25 7.04 29.19 50.79
N THR A 26 6.19 28.95 49.79
CA THR A 26 4.81 29.48 49.78
C THR A 26 3.87 28.77 50.75
N HIS A 27 4.19 27.53 51.14
CA HIS A 27 3.37 26.71 52.04
C HIS A 27 3.83 26.71 53.50
N ILE A 28 5.04 27.18 53.80
CA ILE A 28 5.55 27.30 55.18
C ILE A 28 5.03 28.59 55.81
N THR A 29 4.63 28.51 57.09
CA THR A 29 4.26 29.68 57.90
C THR A 29 5.48 30.26 58.64
N ASP A 30 5.50 31.58 58.86
CA ASP A 30 6.61 32.33 59.49
C ASP A 30 7.01 31.86 60.91
N LYS A 31 6.25 30.94 61.51
CA LYS A 31 6.43 30.44 62.88
C LYS A 31 7.09 29.05 62.99
N ILE A 32 7.59 28.48 61.89
CA ILE A 32 8.25 27.16 61.94
C ILE A 32 9.65 27.24 62.57
N SER A 33 10.00 26.28 63.44
CA SER A 33 11.35 26.20 64.01
C SER A 33 12.36 25.68 62.98
N THR A 34 13.60 26.12 63.07
CA THR A 34 14.68 25.75 62.13
C THR A 34 14.93 24.24 62.08
N GLU A 35 14.88 23.55 63.24
CA GLU A 35 15.00 22.08 63.30
C GLU A 35 13.86 21.35 62.56
N ARG A 36 12.64 21.88 62.64
CA ARG A 36 11.48 21.28 62.00
C ARG A 36 11.49 21.54 60.49
N LEU A 37 11.98 22.70 60.08
CA LEU A 37 12.24 23.02 58.67
C LEU A 37 13.29 22.11 58.07
N GLN A 38 14.39 21.86 58.79
CA GLN A 38 15.44 20.96 58.34
C GLN A 38 14.93 19.53 58.12
N LYS A 39 14.16 18.97 59.07
CA LYS A 39 13.51 17.67 58.89
C LYS A 39 12.58 17.62 57.68
N ILE A 40 11.85 18.70 57.39
CA ILE A 40 10.99 18.77 56.21
C ILE A 40 11.84 18.73 54.94
N LEU A 41 12.91 19.52 54.87
CA LEU A 41 13.82 19.56 53.74
C LEU A 41 14.53 18.22 53.53
N ASP A 42 14.97 17.55 54.59
CA ASP A 42 15.59 16.21 54.53
C ASP A 42 14.62 15.18 53.95
N VAL A 43 13.37 15.14 54.45
CA VAL A 43 12.32 14.26 53.91
C VAL A 43 11.97 14.64 52.47
N LEU A 44 12.06 15.93 52.11
CA LEU A 44 11.81 16.39 50.74
C LEU A 44 12.91 15.93 49.79
N VAL A 45 14.18 16.00 50.18
CA VAL A 45 15.31 15.45 49.44
C VAL A 45 15.15 13.95 49.26
N GLU A 46 14.82 13.23 50.34
CA GLU A 46 14.58 11.79 50.30
C GLU A 46 13.45 11.43 49.33
N ARG A 47 12.30 12.11 49.43
CA ARG A 47 11.15 11.90 48.54
C ARG A 47 11.45 12.30 47.10
N TYR A 48 12.18 13.39 46.89
CA TYR A 48 12.58 13.83 45.56
C TYR A 48 13.48 12.80 44.90
N ASN A 49 14.50 12.31 45.62
CA ASN A 49 15.39 11.25 45.13
C ASN A 49 14.65 9.93 44.88
N HIS A 50 13.67 9.59 45.73
CA HIS A 50 12.81 8.41 45.52
C HIS A 50 11.83 8.56 44.34
N ALA A 51 11.46 9.79 44.00
CA ALA A 51 10.63 10.11 42.84
C ALA A 51 11.43 10.23 41.54
N GLN A 52 12.77 10.16 41.60
CA GLN A 52 13.61 10.15 40.40
C GLN A 52 13.52 8.80 39.70
N VAL A 53 12.89 8.80 38.54
CA VAL A 53 12.85 7.67 37.62
C VAL A 53 14.19 7.57 36.89
N SER A 54 14.65 6.36 36.58
CA SER A 54 15.84 6.18 35.75
C SER A 54 15.65 6.85 34.38
N ALA A 55 16.65 7.63 33.95
CA ALA A 55 16.64 8.25 32.63
C ALA A 55 16.44 7.19 31.53
N GLY A 56 15.57 7.49 30.56
CA GLY A 56 15.28 6.60 29.42
C GLY A 56 14.26 5.49 29.70
N GLU A 57 13.65 5.43 30.88
CA GLU A 57 12.74 4.35 31.25
C GLU A 57 11.43 4.31 30.45
N ALA A 58 10.78 5.46 30.26
CA ALA A 58 9.57 5.55 29.46
C ALA A 58 9.82 5.30 27.97
N VAL A 59 11.07 5.35 27.51
CA VAL A 59 11.43 5.30 26.08
C VAL A 59 11.08 3.96 25.46
N GLY A 60 11.33 2.84 26.15
CA GLY A 60 10.95 1.52 25.63
C GLY A 60 9.45 1.38 25.39
N LEU A 61 8.64 1.88 26.33
CA LEU A 61 7.19 1.91 26.25
C LEU A 61 6.69 2.88 25.18
N VAL A 62 7.24 4.10 25.14
CA VAL A 62 6.91 5.12 24.13
C VAL A 62 7.27 4.65 22.73
N SER A 63 8.43 4.03 22.54
CA SER A 63 8.83 3.45 21.25
C SER A 63 7.90 2.31 20.83
N ALA A 64 7.52 1.42 21.77
CA ALA A 64 6.63 0.30 21.47
C ALA A 64 5.21 0.78 21.09
N GLU A 65 4.61 1.68 21.87
CA GLU A 65 3.27 2.22 21.56
C GLU A 65 3.27 3.12 20.31
N SER A 66 4.27 3.99 20.17
CA SER A 66 4.26 4.99 19.07
C SER A 66 4.55 4.38 17.71
N ILE A 67 5.31 3.27 17.65
CA ILE A 67 5.89 2.76 16.39
C ILE A 67 5.57 1.28 16.14
N GLY A 68 5.35 0.47 17.18
CA GLY A 68 5.14 -0.97 17.06
C GLY A 68 3.75 -1.40 16.57
N GLU A 69 2.71 -0.60 16.85
CA GLU A 69 1.32 -0.95 16.55
C GLU A 69 0.83 -0.62 15.12
N PRO A 70 1.22 0.52 14.49
CA PRO A 70 0.65 0.89 13.18
C PRO A 70 1.13 0.04 12.00
N GLY A 71 2.29 -0.61 12.11
CA GLY A 71 3.00 -1.21 10.97
C GLY A 71 2.60 -2.63 10.58
N THR A 72 1.84 -3.35 11.41
CA THR A 72 1.69 -4.82 11.29
C THR A 72 0.26 -5.31 11.09
N GLN A 73 -0.72 -4.41 10.94
CA GLN A 73 -2.14 -4.79 10.83
C GLN A 73 -2.88 -4.01 9.75
N MET A 74 -2.33 -3.99 8.54
CA MET A 74 -2.95 -3.33 7.39
C MET A 74 -3.38 -4.38 6.36
N CYS A 75 -4.42 -5.14 6.71
CA CYS A 75 -4.85 -6.27 5.90
C CYS A 75 -6.38 -6.38 5.83
N ILE A 76 -6.86 -7.02 4.76
CA ILE A 76 -8.26 -7.39 4.54
C ILE A 76 -8.54 -8.86 4.93
N ALA A 77 -9.80 -9.18 5.15
CA ALA A 77 -10.22 -10.52 5.58
C ALA A 77 -10.04 -11.59 4.48
N TYR A 78 -9.89 -12.85 4.90
CA TYR A 78 -9.71 -14.00 4.00
C TYR A 78 -10.76 -14.08 2.87
N ASP A 79 -12.03 -13.87 3.21
CA ASP A 79 -13.16 -14.06 2.32
C ASP A 79 -13.39 -12.90 1.34
N GLU A 80 -12.65 -11.80 1.48
CA GLU A 80 -12.74 -10.68 0.55
C GLU A 80 -12.26 -11.10 -0.83
N LYS A 81 -13.06 -10.79 -1.85
CA LYS A 81 -12.74 -11.12 -3.24
C LYS A 81 -12.01 -9.97 -3.91
N VAL A 82 -11.01 -10.29 -4.70
CA VAL A 82 -10.20 -9.33 -5.47
C VAL A 82 -10.22 -9.68 -6.95
N MET A 83 -10.11 -8.66 -7.81
CA MET A 83 -9.96 -8.84 -9.25
C MET A 83 -8.48 -8.87 -9.60
N ILE A 84 -8.03 -9.99 -10.14
CA ILE A 84 -6.63 -10.24 -10.45
C ILE A 84 -6.50 -10.48 -11.94
N LYS A 85 -5.53 -9.84 -12.57
CA LYS A 85 -5.20 -10.02 -13.98
C LYS A 85 -3.89 -10.78 -14.12
N TYR A 86 -3.91 -11.89 -14.85
CA TYR A 86 -2.76 -12.69 -15.25
C TYR A 86 -2.95 -13.14 -16.70
N ASP A 87 -1.91 -13.07 -17.54
CA ASP A 87 -1.96 -13.41 -18.98
C ASP A 87 -3.16 -12.78 -19.75
N ASP A 88 -3.42 -11.50 -19.49
CA ASP A 88 -4.55 -10.73 -20.05
C ASP A 88 -5.96 -11.23 -19.72
N LYS A 89 -6.09 -12.25 -18.86
CA LYS A 89 -7.35 -12.75 -18.31
C LYS A 89 -7.58 -12.22 -16.90
N ILE A 90 -8.83 -11.89 -16.59
CA ILE A 90 -9.27 -11.43 -15.27
C ILE A 90 -9.87 -12.62 -14.53
N HIS A 91 -9.38 -12.84 -13.33
CA HIS A 91 -9.80 -13.86 -12.40
C HIS A 91 -10.35 -13.22 -11.13
N ILE A 92 -11.35 -13.87 -10.53
CA ILE A 92 -11.96 -13.41 -9.28
C ILE A 92 -11.77 -14.50 -8.25
N SER A 93 -10.93 -14.23 -7.27
CA SER A 93 -10.63 -15.16 -6.20
C SER A 93 -10.78 -14.48 -4.86
N LYS A 94 -11.00 -15.28 -3.82
CA LYS A 94 -10.79 -14.83 -2.44
C LYS A 94 -9.31 -14.52 -2.28
N ILE A 95 -9.00 -13.36 -1.69
CA ILE A 95 -7.61 -12.95 -1.48
C ILE A 95 -6.86 -13.98 -0.65
N GLY A 96 -7.51 -14.58 0.35
CA GLY A 96 -6.89 -15.58 1.21
C GLY A 96 -6.48 -16.84 0.44
N GLU A 97 -7.39 -17.41 -0.35
CA GLU A 97 -7.11 -18.57 -1.21
C GLU A 97 -6.00 -18.28 -2.21
N PHE A 98 -6.02 -17.09 -2.81
CA PHE A 98 -5.02 -16.67 -3.80
C PHE A 98 -3.62 -16.54 -3.20
N VAL A 99 -3.50 -15.78 -2.10
CA VAL A 99 -2.22 -15.54 -1.45
C VAL A 99 -1.69 -16.83 -0.83
N ASP A 100 -2.52 -17.63 -0.16
CA ASP A 100 -2.09 -18.92 0.40
C ASP A 100 -1.58 -19.88 -0.68
N SER A 101 -2.25 -19.92 -1.83
CA SER A 101 -1.82 -20.75 -2.96
C SER A 101 -0.46 -20.31 -3.51
N ALA A 102 -0.24 -19.00 -3.63
CA ALA A 102 1.02 -18.44 -4.10
C ALA A 102 2.16 -18.60 -3.07
N LEU A 103 1.86 -18.50 -1.78
CA LEU A 103 2.84 -18.74 -0.71
C LEU A 103 3.32 -20.20 -0.67
N ASN A 104 2.48 -21.16 -1.06
CA ASN A 104 2.86 -22.57 -1.09
C ASN A 104 3.78 -22.94 -2.27
N THR A 105 3.79 -22.15 -3.34
CA THR A 105 4.53 -22.45 -4.58
C THR A 105 5.82 -21.64 -4.72
N THR A 106 6.02 -20.61 -3.91
CA THR A 106 7.11 -19.64 -4.05
C THR A 106 7.94 -19.58 -2.77
N GLU A 107 9.25 -19.29 -2.87
CA GLU A 107 10.07 -19.04 -1.66
C GLU A 107 9.57 -17.76 -0.95
N CYS A 108 9.21 -17.90 0.32
CA CYS A 108 8.62 -16.85 1.13
C CYS A 108 9.52 -16.49 2.31
N ASN A 109 9.49 -15.23 2.71
CA ASN A 109 10.17 -14.78 3.92
C ASN A 109 9.15 -14.62 5.05
N GLU A 110 9.54 -14.99 6.27
CA GLU A 110 8.75 -14.79 7.48
C GLU A 110 9.54 -13.96 8.49
N VAL A 111 8.90 -12.93 9.03
CA VAL A 111 9.44 -12.09 10.10
C VAL A 111 8.31 -11.83 11.10
N ASP A 112 8.47 -12.24 12.35
CA ASP A 112 7.52 -11.96 13.45
C ASP A 112 6.04 -12.32 13.17
N GLY A 113 5.80 -13.42 12.43
CA GLY A 113 4.46 -13.89 12.06
C GLY A 113 3.82 -13.16 10.87
N TYR A 114 4.58 -12.25 10.24
CA TYR A 114 4.29 -11.67 8.92
C TYR A 114 5.01 -12.47 7.84
N GLN A 115 4.25 -12.96 6.85
CA GLN A 115 4.78 -13.72 5.73
C GLN A 115 4.58 -12.95 4.42
N PHE A 116 5.62 -12.91 3.59
CA PHE A 116 5.54 -12.26 2.29
C PHE A 116 6.33 -12.99 1.20
N CYS A 117 5.83 -12.90 -0.03
CA CYS A 117 6.49 -13.39 -1.22
C CYS A 117 6.46 -12.35 -2.34
N ASP A 118 7.44 -12.43 -3.24
CA ASP A 118 7.44 -11.61 -4.45
C ASP A 118 6.40 -12.15 -5.45
N ALA A 119 5.69 -11.24 -6.11
CA ALA A 119 4.67 -11.55 -7.10
C ALA A 119 5.19 -11.20 -8.51
N TYR A 120 4.94 -12.08 -9.48
CA TYR A 120 5.33 -11.88 -10.88
C TYR A 120 4.14 -12.15 -11.81
N GLY A 121 4.00 -11.34 -12.85
CA GLY A 121 2.93 -11.49 -13.87
C GLY A 121 1.52 -11.14 -13.40
N ILE A 122 1.36 -10.75 -12.14
CA ILE A 122 0.06 -10.45 -11.52
C ILE A 122 -0.19 -8.95 -11.56
N SER A 123 -1.39 -8.53 -11.96
CA SER A 123 -1.83 -7.13 -11.90
C SER A 123 -3.19 -6.98 -11.24
N VAL A 124 -3.43 -5.84 -10.61
CA VAL A 124 -4.71 -5.47 -9.98
C VAL A 124 -5.16 -4.09 -10.42
N LEU A 125 -6.44 -3.80 -10.27
CA LEU A 125 -7.00 -2.49 -10.59
C LEU A 125 -6.70 -1.50 -9.45
N ALA A 126 -5.98 -0.42 -9.76
CA ALA A 126 -5.50 0.59 -8.81
C ALA A 126 -5.99 1.99 -9.18
N LEU A 127 -6.14 2.87 -8.19
CA LEU A 127 -6.56 4.26 -8.35
C LEU A 127 -5.37 5.20 -8.26
N ASN A 128 -5.12 5.98 -9.31
CA ASN A 128 -4.05 6.97 -9.32
C ASN A 128 -4.48 8.35 -8.78
N ASP A 129 -3.51 9.26 -8.64
CA ASP A 129 -3.70 10.62 -8.10
C ASP A 129 -4.69 11.48 -8.91
N ASN A 130 -4.94 11.13 -10.17
CA ASN A 130 -5.90 11.82 -11.05
C ASN A 130 -7.31 11.20 -10.98
N GLU A 131 -7.57 10.35 -9.99
CA GLU A 131 -8.82 9.60 -9.82
C GLU A 131 -9.18 8.71 -11.02
N LYS A 132 -8.16 8.19 -11.71
CA LYS A 132 -8.31 7.24 -12.83
C LYS A 132 -7.93 5.83 -12.41
N LEU A 133 -8.66 4.86 -12.94
CA LEU A 133 -8.42 3.44 -12.66
C LEU A 133 -7.52 2.82 -13.73
N GLU A 134 -6.45 2.17 -13.28
CA GLU A 134 -5.46 1.54 -14.16
C GLU A 134 -4.98 0.20 -13.60
N TRP A 135 -4.58 -0.70 -14.48
CA TRP A 135 -3.99 -1.99 -14.07
C TRP A 135 -2.53 -1.79 -13.69
N LYS A 136 -2.17 -2.23 -12.48
CA LYS A 136 -0.81 -2.17 -11.96
C LYS A 136 -0.34 -3.52 -11.49
N SER A 137 0.94 -3.80 -11.76
CA SER A 137 1.59 -5.01 -11.30
C SER A 137 1.62 -5.05 -9.76
N VAL A 138 1.35 -6.22 -9.21
CA VAL A 138 1.57 -6.52 -7.80
C VAL A 138 3.03 -6.91 -7.62
N SER A 139 3.72 -6.31 -6.66
CA SER A 139 5.11 -6.64 -6.36
C SER A 139 5.25 -7.68 -5.27
N LYS A 140 4.36 -7.67 -4.27
CA LYS A 140 4.39 -8.62 -3.14
C LYS A 140 3.01 -9.05 -2.69
N LEU A 141 2.92 -10.28 -2.20
CA LEU A 141 1.75 -10.82 -1.52
C LEU A 141 2.08 -10.97 -0.05
N ASN A 142 1.17 -10.54 0.82
CA ASN A 142 1.40 -10.46 2.25
C ASN A 142 0.30 -11.18 3.03
N ARG A 143 0.68 -11.85 4.12
CA ARG A 143 -0.23 -12.50 5.06
C ARG A 143 0.23 -12.27 6.50
N HIS A 144 -0.71 -12.00 7.40
CA HIS A 144 -0.46 -11.79 8.82
C HIS A 144 -1.52 -12.50 9.68
N LYS A 145 -1.21 -12.83 10.93
CA LYS A 145 -2.20 -13.41 11.85
C LYS A 145 -3.37 -12.46 12.08
N SER A 146 -4.59 -13.00 11.98
CA SER A 146 -5.82 -12.22 12.11
C SER A 146 -6.09 -11.84 13.58
N PRO A 147 -6.42 -10.58 13.90
CA PRO A 147 -6.95 -10.20 15.20
C PRO A 147 -8.35 -10.82 15.42
N GLU A 148 -8.80 -10.93 16.67
CA GLU A 148 -10.10 -11.53 16.99
C GLU A 148 -11.30 -10.79 16.39
N LYS A 149 -11.17 -9.48 16.20
CA LYS A 149 -12.21 -8.60 15.67
C LYS A 149 -11.69 -7.85 14.45
N LEU A 150 -12.56 -7.72 13.46
CA LEU A 150 -12.34 -6.98 12.22
C LEU A 150 -13.43 -5.93 12.07
N ILE A 151 -13.11 -4.82 11.40
CA ILE A 151 -14.09 -3.82 11.01
C ILE A 151 -14.79 -4.25 9.73
N HIS A 152 -16.12 -4.21 9.74
CA HIS A 152 -16.98 -4.42 8.59
C HIS A 152 -17.62 -3.08 8.22
N ILE A 153 -17.23 -2.56 7.06
CA ILE A 153 -17.69 -1.27 6.55
C ILE A 153 -18.73 -1.54 5.48
N LYS A 154 -19.87 -0.85 5.57
CA LYS A 154 -20.90 -0.84 4.53
C LYS A 154 -21.17 0.59 4.07
N THR A 155 -21.17 0.82 2.77
CA THR A 155 -21.42 2.13 2.15
C THR A 155 -22.89 2.31 1.75
N LYS A 156 -23.30 3.55 1.47
CA LYS A 156 -24.67 3.89 1.05
C LYS A 156 -25.08 3.27 -0.29
N SER A 157 -24.13 2.99 -1.19
CA SER A 157 -24.43 2.21 -2.40
C SER A 157 -24.58 0.71 -2.15
N GLY A 158 -24.41 0.24 -0.91
CA GLY A 158 -24.54 -1.16 -0.52
C GLY A 158 -23.29 -2.01 -0.74
N ARG A 159 -22.13 -1.38 -0.94
CA ARG A 159 -20.84 -2.07 -1.03
C ARG A 159 -20.30 -2.32 0.38
N LYS A 160 -19.52 -3.39 0.53
CA LYS A 160 -19.01 -3.88 1.80
C LYS A 160 -17.55 -4.25 1.69
N ILE A 161 -16.81 -4.07 2.79
CA ILE A 161 -15.45 -4.54 2.93
C ILE A 161 -15.17 -4.84 4.40
N THR A 162 -14.44 -5.93 4.64
CA THR A 162 -14.02 -6.36 5.97
C THR A 162 -12.50 -6.28 6.08
N ALA A 163 -12.01 -5.52 7.05
CA ALA A 163 -10.59 -5.25 7.22
C ALA A 163 -10.19 -5.19 8.69
N THR A 164 -8.88 -5.14 8.92
CA THR A 164 -8.30 -4.87 10.24
C THR A 164 -8.48 -3.40 10.65
N ASP A 165 -8.46 -3.10 11.96
CA ASP A 165 -8.61 -1.72 12.47
C ASP A 165 -7.58 -0.76 11.86
N PHE A 166 -6.35 -1.22 11.65
CA PHE A 166 -5.30 -0.34 11.16
C PHE A 166 -5.21 -0.31 9.63
N HIS A 167 -6.03 -1.09 8.92
CA HIS A 167 -6.06 -1.12 7.46
C HIS A 167 -6.28 0.27 6.87
N SER A 168 -5.43 0.64 5.92
CA SER A 168 -5.48 1.97 5.32
C SER A 168 -6.52 2.00 4.20
N PHE A 169 -7.48 2.90 4.35
CA PHE A 169 -8.42 3.28 3.32
C PHE A 169 -7.98 4.59 2.67
N VAL A 170 -8.70 4.97 1.63
CA VAL A 170 -8.43 6.19 0.89
C VAL A 170 -9.61 7.14 1.06
N THR A 171 -9.33 8.41 1.34
CA THR A 171 -10.34 9.46 1.38
C THR A 171 -9.84 10.70 0.63
N ARG A 172 -10.71 11.69 0.46
CA ARG A 172 -10.38 12.96 -0.20
C ARG A 172 -10.35 14.08 0.82
N LYS A 173 -9.22 14.77 0.94
CA LYS A 173 -9.07 16.00 1.76
C LYS A 173 -8.36 17.07 0.94
N HIS A 174 -8.87 18.30 0.95
CA HIS A 174 -8.28 19.45 0.23
C HIS A 174 -7.91 19.18 -1.25
N ASN A 175 -8.82 18.58 -2.02
CA ASN A 175 -8.60 18.16 -3.42
C ASN A 175 -7.57 17.05 -3.65
N GLN A 176 -6.96 16.48 -2.60
CA GLN A 176 -5.99 15.42 -2.70
C GLN A 176 -6.54 14.10 -2.15
N ILE A 177 -6.02 13.02 -2.70
CA ILE A 177 -6.24 11.66 -2.23
C ILE A 177 -5.29 11.44 -1.04
N VAL A 178 -5.84 11.08 0.11
CA VAL A 178 -5.07 10.83 1.34
C VAL A 178 -5.46 9.49 1.95
N SER A 179 -4.51 8.81 2.58
CA SER A 179 -4.80 7.61 3.35
C SER A 179 -5.47 7.96 4.69
N ILE A 180 -6.29 7.04 5.19
CA ILE A 180 -6.92 7.10 6.51
C ILE A 180 -7.03 5.70 7.09
N SER A 181 -6.68 5.52 8.36
CA SER A 181 -6.78 4.22 9.02
C SER A 181 -8.24 3.83 9.26
N GLY A 182 -8.54 2.53 9.17
CA GLY A 182 -9.86 1.97 9.43
C GLY A 182 -10.45 2.38 10.79
N LYS A 183 -9.61 2.49 11.82
CA LYS A 183 -9.96 2.92 13.18
C LYS A 183 -10.38 4.38 13.26
N GLU A 184 -9.88 5.21 12.34
CA GLU A 184 -10.21 6.63 12.27
C GLU A 184 -11.46 6.91 11.43
N LEU A 185 -11.91 5.94 10.62
CA LEU A 185 -13.10 6.09 9.80
C LEU A 185 -14.35 6.24 10.66
N ARG A 186 -15.23 7.15 10.24
CA ARG A 186 -16.50 7.44 10.87
C ARG A 186 -17.63 7.28 9.86
N VAL A 187 -18.82 6.96 10.37
CA VAL A 187 -20.05 7.01 9.56
C VAL A 187 -20.20 8.43 8.99
N GLY A 188 -20.42 8.52 7.67
CA GLY A 188 -20.43 9.78 6.94
C GLY A 188 -19.14 10.12 6.19
N ASP A 189 -18.01 9.47 6.51
CA ASP A 189 -16.79 9.57 5.71
C ASP A 189 -17.00 8.95 4.33
N ARG A 190 -16.17 9.34 3.35
CA ARG A 190 -16.31 8.89 1.96
C ARG A 190 -15.09 8.14 1.48
N ILE A 191 -15.33 6.97 0.91
CA ILE A 191 -14.32 6.07 0.34
C ILE A 191 -14.58 5.83 -1.15
N PRO A 192 -13.54 5.63 -1.97
CA PRO A 192 -13.68 5.52 -3.40
C PRO A 192 -14.22 4.15 -3.80
N VAL A 193 -15.21 4.15 -4.70
CA VAL A 193 -15.79 2.95 -5.30
C VAL A 193 -15.76 3.04 -6.82
N ILE A 194 -15.59 1.91 -7.50
CA ILE A 194 -15.51 1.84 -8.97
C ILE A 194 -16.79 2.41 -9.58
N LYS A 195 -16.63 3.40 -10.45
CA LYS A 195 -17.67 3.95 -11.35
C LYS A 195 -17.44 3.52 -12.80
N TYR A 196 -16.18 3.45 -13.23
CA TYR A 196 -15.79 2.98 -14.56
C TYR A 196 -14.84 1.79 -14.47
N LEU A 197 -15.12 0.73 -15.21
CA LEU A 197 -14.24 -0.45 -15.29
C LEU A 197 -13.53 -0.44 -16.66
N PRO A 198 -12.20 -0.29 -16.73
CA PRO A 198 -11.47 -0.15 -18.00
C PRO A 198 -11.54 -1.40 -18.88
N GLU A 199 -11.51 -1.20 -20.20
CA GLU A 199 -11.74 -2.23 -21.25
C GLU A 199 -10.66 -3.33 -21.29
N HIS A 200 -11.10 -4.57 -21.52
CA HIS A 200 -10.24 -5.72 -21.78
C HIS A 200 -10.70 -6.42 -23.05
N CYS A 201 -9.75 -6.66 -23.96
CA CYS A 201 -10.05 -7.15 -25.29
C CYS A 201 -9.71 -8.64 -25.41
N THR A 202 -10.56 -9.51 -24.86
CA THR A 202 -10.59 -10.93 -25.24
C THR A 202 -11.67 -11.13 -26.30
N GLU A 203 -11.30 -11.76 -27.43
CA GLU A 203 -12.20 -11.92 -28.58
C GLU A 203 -12.87 -13.30 -28.64
N ALA A 204 -12.21 -14.34 -28.12
CA ALA A 204 -12.70 -15.71 -28.12
C ALA A 204 -12.12 -16.49 -26.95
N ILE A 205 -12.76 -17.61 -26.61
CA ILE A 205 -12.31 -18.53 -25.57
C ILE A 205 -12.32 -19.98 -26.04
N SER A 206 -11.39 -20.78 -25.53
CA SER A 206 -11.43 -22.23 -25.67
C SER A 206 -12.43 -22.82 -24.66
N VAL A 207 -13.38 -23.60 -25.15
CA VAL A 207 -14.35 -24.31 -24.30
C VAL A 207 -13.64 -25.30 -23.38
N TYR A 208 -12.56 -25.93 -23.87
CA TYR A 208 -11.84 -26.97 -23.14
C TYR A 208 -11.08 -26.44 -21.92
N GLU A 209 -10.67 -25.16 -21.91
CA GLU A 209 -10.07 -24.52 -20.73
C GLU A 209 -11.04 -24.43 -19.55
N HIS A 210 -12.34 -24.46 -19.82
CA HIS A 210 -13.40 -24.23 -18.83
C HIS A 210 -14.14 -25.51 -18.45
N VAL A 211 -13.69 -26.66 -18.97
CA VAL A 211 -14.32 -27.96 -18.78
C VAL A 211 -13.27 -28.99 -18.40
N GLU A 212 -13.20 -29.36 -17.12
CA GLU A 212 -12.41 -30.52 -16.71
C GLU A 212 -12.92 -31.80 -17.39
N MET A 213 -12.04 -32.43 -18.17
CA MET A 213 -12.27 -33.73 -18.80
C MET A 213 -11.69 -34.81 -17.88
N PRO A 214 -12.49 -35.68 -17.26
CA PRO A 214 -11.95 -36.76 -16.45
C PRO A 214 -11.12 -37.71 -17.31
N ALA A 215 -9.91 -38.06 -16.85
CA ALA A 215 -8.95 -38.93 -17.53
C ALA A 215 -9.49 -40.35 -17.89
N GLN A 216 -10.69 -40.72 -17.42
CA GLN A 216 -11.31 -42.03 -17.65
C GLN A 216 -12.28 -42.09 -18.83
N ASP A 217 -12.64 -40.97 -19.48
CA ASP A 217 -13.60 -40.97 -20.61
C ASP A 217 -12.98 -41.35 -21.98
N PHE A 218 -11.74 -41.83 -22.01
CA PHE A 218 -11.14 -42.45 -23.21
C PHE A 218 -11.76 -43.81 -23.60
N ARG A 219 -12.78 -44.29 -22.88
CA ARG A 219 -13.59 -45.44 -23.29
C ARG A 219 -15.02 -45.01 -23.62
N VAL A 220 -15.18 -44.27 -24.71
CA VAL A 220 -16.47 -44.22 -25.40
C VAL A 220 -16.78 -45.65 -25.87
N LYS A 221 -17.63 -46.36 -25.13
CA LYS A 221 -18.35 -47.53 -25.67
C LYS A 221 -19.00 -47.07 -26.98
N ARG A 222 -18.74 -47.82 -28.05
CA ARG A 222 -19.01 -47.55 -29.47
C ARG A 222 -20.48 -47.26 -29.86
N GLU A 223 -21.39 -46.95 -28.94
CA GLU A 223 -22.84 -46.90 -29.20
C GLU A 223 -23.54 -45.56 -28.90
N TYR A 224 -22.83 -44.49 -28.52
CA TYR A 224 -23.46 -43.17 -28.37
C TYR A 224 -22.59 -42.06 -28.99
N ARG A 225 -22.82 -41.74 -30.27
CA ARG A 225 -22.28 -40.54 -30.90
C ARG A 225 -23.26 -39.38 -30.67
N PRO A 226 -22.88 -38.28 -29.98
CA PRO A 226 -23.65 -37.04 -30.09
C PRO A 226 -23.61 -36.58 -31.56
N THR A 227 -24.77 -36.21 -32.11
CA THR A 227 -24.94 -35.95 -33.55
C THR A 227 -24.31 -34.64 -34.03
N LYS A 228 -24.01 -33.68 -33.14
CA LYS A 228 -23.28 -32.43 -33.44
C LYS A 228 -22.41 -32.02 -32.23
N MET A 229 -21.16 -31.65 -32.47
CA MET A 229 -20.20 -31.24 -31.43
C MET A 229 -20.22 -29.73 -31.22
N LEU A 230 -20.09 -29.28 -29.98
CA LEU A 230 -19.89 -27.85 -29.67
C LEU A 230 -18.55 -27.39 -30.28
N PRO A 231 -18.46 -26.17 -30.85
CA PRO A 231 -17.20 -25.62 -31.33
C PRO A 231 -16.13 -25.61 -30.23
N ALA A 232 -14.87 -25.87 -30.62
CA ALA A 232 -13.74 -25.83 -29.69
C ALA A 232 -13.50 -24.42 -29.13
N GLU A 233 -13.76 -23.41 -29.96
CA GLU A 233 -13.65 -21.99 -29.63
C GLU A 233 -15.01 -21.32 -29.76
N LEU A 234 -15.34 -20.46 -28.80
CA LEU A 234 -16.52 -19.60 -28.83
C LEU A 234 -16.08 -18.15 -28.90
N ALA A 235 -16.56 -17.44 -29.92
CA ALA A 235 -16.40 -15.99 -30.03
C ALA A 235 -17.16 -15.29 -28.89
N LEU A 236 -16.49 -14.36 -28.22
CA LEU A 236 -17.09 -13.47 -27.22
C LEU A 236 -17.80 -12.32 -27.92
N ASP A 237 -18.90 -12.65 -28.60
CA ASP A 237 -19.74 -11.71 -29.33
C ASP A 237 -21.07 -11.45 -28.62
N TRP A 238 -21.89 -10.57 -29.22
CA TRP A 238 -23.18 -10.19 -28.64
C TRP A 238 -24.12 -11.38 -28.41
N ASP A 239 -24.19 -12.33 -29.35
CA ASP A 239 -25.13 -13.46 -29.26
C ASP A 239 -24.77 -14.40 -28.12
N PHE A 240 -23.48 -14.68 -27.97
CA PHE A 240 -23.00 -15.50 -26.86
C PHE A 240 -23.21 -14.78 -25.52
N GLY A 241 -22.87 -13.48 -25.45
CA GLY A 241 -23.15 -12.64 -24.29
C GLY A 241 -24.61 -12.71 -23.90
N TRP A 242 -25.51 -12.46 -24.85
CA TRP A 242 -26.95 -12.52 -24.64
C TRP A 242 -27.42 -13.87 -24.12
N PHE A 243 -26.92 -14.97 -24.68
CA PHE A 243 -27.26 -16.32 -24.21
C PHE A 243 -26.78 -16.58 -22.77
N VAL A 244 -25.58 -16.12 -22.39
CA VAL A 244 -25.09 -16.18 -21.01
C VAL A 244 -25.98 -15.36 -20.09
N GLY A 245 -26.35 -14.13 -20.49
CA GLY A 245 -27.28 -13.29 -19.74
C GLY A 245 -28.63 -13.96 -19.51
N ALA A 246 -29.19 -14.58 -20.56
CA ALA A 246 -30.43 -15.33 -20.48
C ALA A 246 -30.31 -16.59 -19.62
N TYR A 247 -29.15 -17.25 -19.61
CA TYR A 247 -28.89 -18.34 -18.70
C TYR A 247 -28.88 -17.86 -17.23
N LEU A 248 -28.24 -16.72 -16.97
CA LEU A 248 -28.11 -16.16 -15.63
C LEU A 248 -29.46 -15.75 -15.02
N SER A 249 -30.40 -15.26 -15.84
CA SER A 249 -31.78 -14.97 -15.40
C SER A 249 -32.64 -16.24 -15.43
N GLU A 250 -33.12 -16.62 -16.62
CA GLU A 250 -34.18 -17.61 -16.82
C GLU A 250 -33.67 -19.03 -17.12
N GLY A 251 -32.34 -19.22 -17.20
CA GLY A 251 -31.76 -20.50 -17.58
C GLY A 251 -31.62 -21.52 -16.45
N CYS A 252 -31.64 -22.79 -16.85
CA CYS A 252 -31.33 -23.94 -16.02
C CYS A 252 -30.39 -24.90 -16.76
N ALA A 253 -29.42 -25.48 -16.04
CA ALA A 253 -28.56 -26.53 -16.56
C ALA A 253 -28.63 -27.79 -15.69
N THR A 254 -28.80 -28.95 -16.31
CA THR A 254 -28.70 -30.28 -15.67
C THR A 254 -27.44 -31.00 -16.16
N GLN A 255 -27.33 -32.34 -16.05
CA GLN A 255 -26.11 -33.05 -16.47
C GLN A 255 -25.91 -33.09 -18.00
N GLY A 256 -26.98 -32.96 -18.78
CA GLY A 256 -26.92 -33.09 -20.24
C GLY A 256 -27.71 -32.03 -21.01
N ILE A 257 -28.39 -31.13 -20.30
CA ILE A 257 -29.38 -30.24 -20.88
C ILE A 257 -29.18 -28.82 -20.35
N VAL A 258 -29.24 -27.85 -21.26
CA VAL A 258 -29.43 -26.44 -20.94
C VAL A 258 -30.80 -26.02 -21.44
N SER A 259 -31.59 -25.35 -20.61
CA SER A 259 -32.91 -24.85 -21.00
C SER A 259 -33.04 -23.36 -20.69
N ILE A 260 -33.63 -22.60 -21.62
CA ILE A 260 -34.05 -21.21 -21.42
C ILE A 260 -35.58 -21.17 -21.51
N SER A 261 -36.23 -20.61 -20.50
CA SER A 261 -37.68 -20.52 -20.40
C SER A 261 -38.12 -19.06 -20.50
N ASN A 262 -39.09 -18.72 -21.34
CA ASN A 262 -39.70 -17.38 -21.34
C ASN A 262 -41.08 -17.38 -22.01
N VAL A 263 -41.84 -16.30 -21.80
CA VAL A 263 -43.14 -16.05 -22.46
C VAL A 263 -42.99 -15.23 -23.75
N ALA A 264 -41.94 -14.42 -23.87
CA ALA A 264 -41.74 -13.54 -25.01
C ALA A 264 -41.04 -14.24 -26.19
N ASP A 265 -41.65 -14.17 -27.39
CA ASP A 265 -41.07 -14.70 -28.62
C ASP A 265 -39.75 -14.04 -29.01
N SER A 266 -39.67 -12.71 -28.86
CA SER A 266 -38.44 -11.95 -29.16
C SER A 266 -37.26 -12.45 -28.34
N TYR A 267 -37.50 -12.79 -27.08
CA TYR A 267 -36.50 -13.36 -26.17
C TYR A 267 -36.04 -14.75 -26.64
N LEU A 268 -36.97 -15.68 -26.88
CA LEU A 268 -36.63 -17.04 -27.29
C LEU A 268 -35.98 -17.10 -28.68
N ASN A 269 -36.32 -16.18 -29.58
CA ASN A 269 -35.70 -16.09 -30.91
C ASN A 269 -34.20 -15.74 -30.84
N ASN A 270 -33.78 -14.90 -29.88
CA ASN A 270 -32.36 -14.65 -29.65
C ASN A 270 -31.62 -15.90 -29.15
N ALA A 271 -32.24 -16.68 -28.25
CA ALA A 271 -31.69 -17.96 -27.83
C ALA A 271 -31.52 -18.92 -29.01
N LYS A 272 -32.55 -19.06 -29.86
CA LYS A 272 -32.52 -19.88 -31.08
C LYS A 272 -31.45 -19.43 -32.08
N ARG A 273 -31.21 -18.11 -32.18
CA ARG A 273 -30.17 -17.53 -33.04
C ARG A 273 -28.78 -17.98 -32.59
N PHE A 274 -28.46 -17.86 -31.31
CA PHE A 274 -27.18 -18.33 -30.76
C PHE A 274 -27.02 -19.85 -30.95
N ILE A 275 -28.05 -20.64 -30.63
CA ILE A 275 -28.00 -22.11 -30.72
C ILE A 275 -27.72 -22.56 -32.17
N SER A 276 -28.41 -21.96 -33.14
CA SER A 276 -28.19 -22.23 -34.57
C SER A 276 -26.78 -21.83 -35.01
N LYS A 277 -26.26 -20.70 -34.51
CA LYS A 277 -24.91 -20.20 -34.80
C LYS A 277 -23.81 -21.14 -34.35
N ILE A 278 -23.94 -21.74 -33.16
CA ILE A 278 -22.99 -22.74 -32.66
C ILE A 278 -23.24 -24.16 -33.22
N GLY A 279 -24.17 -24.30 -34.15
CA GLY A 279 -24.45 -25.56 -34.84
C GLY A 279 -25.15 -26.62 -33.99
N LEU A 280 -25.83 -26.25 -32.90
CA LEU A 280 -26.58 -27.19 -32.06
C LEU A 280 -28.07 -27.21 -32.43
N ASP A 281 -28.72 -28.32 -32.12
CA ASP A 281 -30.18 -28.48 -32.26
C ASP A 281 -30.87 -28.20 -30.91
N TYR A 282 -32.11 -27.71 -30.96
CA TYR A 282 -32.94 -27.46 -29.79
C TYR A 282 -34.35 -28.04 -29.95
N LYS A 283 -35.02 -28.30 -28.82
CA LYS A 283 -36.45 -28.59 -28.76
C LYS A 283 -37.17 -27.36 -28.24
N ASP A 284 -38.24 -26.95 -28.92
CA ASP A 284 -39.15 -25.89 -28.48
C ASP A 284 -40.39 -26.56 -27.88
N LYS A 285 -40.56 -26.46 -26.55
CA LYS A 285 -41.63 -27.12 -25.82
C LYS A 285 -42.53 -26.08 -25.16
N LEU A 286 -43.83 -26.18 -25.43
CA LEU A 286 -44.85 -25.42 -24.68
C LEU A 286 -44.91 -25.93 -23.24
N ASN A 287 -44.91 -25.00 -22.29
CA ASN A 287 -45.15 -25.32 -20.89
C ASN A 287 -46.34 -24.50 -20.35
N ASP A 288 -47.17 -25.15 -19.54
CA ASP A 288 -48.32 -24.51 -18.92
C ASP A 288 -47.99 -24.29 -17.45
N ARG A 289 -47.44 -23.12 -17.13
CA ARG A 289 -47.06 -22.75 -15.75
C ARG A 289 -48.10 -21.82 -15.14
N GLY A 290 -49.39 -22.17 -15.19
CA GLY A 290 -50.48 -21.64 -14.36
C GLY A 290 -50.84 -20.13 -14.44
N PHE A 291 -49.92 -19.27 -14.90
CA PHE A 291 -50.05 -17.83 -14.97
C PHE A 291 -49.99 -17.31 -16.42
N ALA A 292 -49.33 -18.06 -17.32
CA ALA A 292 -49.31 -17.85 -18.77
C ALA A 292 -48.76 -19.12 -19.47
N GLN A 293 -49.07 -19.30 -20.77
CA GLN A 293 -48.40 -20.30 -21.60
C GLN A 293 -46.99 -19.82 -21.93
N GLY A 294 -45.98 -20.50 -21.38
CA GLY A 294 -44.57 -20.23 -21.67
C GLY A 294 -44.01 -21.21 -22.69
N ARG A 295 -42.78 -20.96 -23.13
CA ARG A 295 -42.02 -21.87 -23.99
C ARG A 295 -40.63 -22.11 -23.41
N ASP A 296 -40.21 -23.38 -23.48
CA ASP A 296 -38.90 -23.86 -23.06
C ASP A 296 -38.09 -24.23 -24.31
N ILE A 297 -36.95 -23.56 -24.48
CA ILE A 297 -35.95 -23.91 -25.49
C ILE A 297 -34.92 -24.82 -24.82
N ILE A 298 -34.92 -26.09 -25.20
CA ILE A 298 -34.15 -27.16 -24.57
C ILE A 298 -33.03 -27.63 -25.51
N ILE A 299 -31.78 -27.50 -25.06
CA ILE A 299 -30.57 -27.87 -25.78
C ILE A 299 -30.00 -29.15 -25.16
N ASN A 300 -29.87 -30.21 -25.93
CA ASN A 300 -29.28 -31.48 -25.46
C ASN A 300 -27.78 -31.48 -25.76
N SER A 301 -26.97 -30.95 -24.84
CA SER A 301 -25.51 -30.95 -24.95
C SER A 301 -24.90 -31.04 -23.55
N SER A 302 -24.24 -32.16 -23.26
CA SER A 302 -23.51 -32.37 -22.01
C SER A 302 -22.33 -31.43 -21.87
N LEU A 303 -21.64 -31.14 -22.97
CA LEU A 303 -20.49 -30.24 -22.99
C LEU A 303 -20.91 -28.79 -22.71
N LEU A 304 -21.97 -28.30 -23.36
CA LEU A 304 -22.51 -26.96 -23.08
C LEU A 304 -23.06 -26.87 -21.65
N ALA A 305 -23.78 -27.89 -21.18
CA ALA A 305 -24.30 -27.91 -19.81
C ALA A 305 -23.18 -27.86 -18.77
N ARG A 306 -22.09 -28.61 -18.97
CA ARG A 306 -20.91 -28.58 -18.09
C ARG A 306 -20.21 -27.23 -18.15
N PHE A 307 -20.02 -26.68 -19.35
CA PHE A 307 -19.45 -25.35 -19.55
C PHE A 307 -20.24 -24.26 -18.81
N MET A 308 -21.57 -24.22 -18.98
CA MET A 308 -22.43 -23.23 -18.32
C MET A 308 -22.43 -23.40 -16.79
N LYS A 309 -22.42 -24.64 -16.29
CA LYS A 309 -22.35 -24.91 -14.85
C LYS A 309 -21.03 -24.47 -14.23
N ASN A 310 -19.91 -24.74 -14.89
CA ASN A 310 -18.58 -24.40 -14.38
C ASN A 310 -18.35 -22.89 -14.41
N THR A 311 -18.77 -22.23 -15.48
CA THR A 311 -18.53 -20.79 -15.67
C THR A 311 -19.54 -19.92 -14.91
N CYS A 312 -20.82 -20.24 -14.99
CA CYS A 312 -21.92 -19.40 -14.51
C CYS A 312 -22.60 -19.93 -13.25
N GLY A 313 -22.26 -21.14 -12.77
CA GLY A 313 -22.93 -21.80 -11.66
C GLY A 313 -24.29 -22.42 -12.03
N SER A 314 -24.93 -23.09 -11.07
CA SER A 314 -26.24 -23.73 -11.25
C SER A 314 -27.09 -23.60 -9.98
N GLY A 315 -28.40 -23.37 -10.15
CA GLY A 315 -29.31 -23.04 -9.06
C GLY A 315 -29.27 -21.54 -8.70
N SER A 316 -30.42 -20.97 -8.37
CA SER A 316 -30.61 -19.51 -8.29
C SER A 316 -29.72 -18.79 -7.28
N ALA A 317 -29.29 -19.47 -6.20
CA ALA A 317 -28.41 -18.91 -5.18
C ALA A 317 -26.91 -18.99 -5.53
N PHE A 318 -26.52 -19.87 -6.46
CA PHE A 318 -25.11 -20.12 -6.80
C PHE A 318 -24.72 -19.65 -8.21
N LYS A 319 -25.66 -19.06 -8.95
CA LYS A 319 -25.33 -18.41 -10.22
C LYS A 319 -24.36 -17.25 -9.98
N LYS A 320 -23.41 -17.05 -10.88
CA LYS A 320 -22.44 -15.94 -10.84
C LYS A 320 -22.10 -15.50 -12.26
N VAL A 321 -21.69 -14.24 -12.42
CA VAL A 321 -21.16 -13.77 -13.70
C VAL A 321 -19.86 -14.54 -14.01
N PRO A 322 -19.70 -15.11 -15.21
CA PRO A 322 -18.49 -15.86 -15.54
C PRO A 322 -17.29 -14.92 -15.66
N GLU A 323 -16.10 -15.39 -15.22
CA GLU A 323 -14.87 -14.59 -15.19
C GLU A 323 -14.50 -13.99 -16.56
N LEU A 324 -14.72 -14.77 -17.64
CA LEU A 324 -14.55 -14.34 -19.02
C LEU A 324 -15.28 -13.03 -19.36
N ALA A 325 -16.42 -12.73 -18.71
CA ALA A 325 -17.18 -11.52 -18.98
C ALA A 325 -16.45 -10.24 -18.54
N PHE A 326 -15.56 -10.35 -17.55
CA PHE A 326 -14.74 -9.23 -17.12
C PHE A 326 -13.58 -8.99 -18.09
N SER A 327 -13.15 -9.98 -18.87
CA SER A 327 -12.15 -9.83 -19.92
C SER A 327 -12.72 -9.58 -21.32
N ALA A 328 -14.04 -9.66 -21.49
CA ALA A 328 -14.70 -9.55 -22.77
C ALA A 328 -14.90 -8.09 -23.25
N ARG A 329 -15.02 -7.92 -24.57
CA ARG A 329 -15.37 -6.65 -25.21
C ARG A 329 -16.77 -6.16 -24.81
N GLU A 330 -17.00 -4.85 -24.97
CA GLU A 330 -18.31 -4.21 -24.69
C GLU A 330 -19.48 -4.91 -25.40
N GLU A 331 -19.26 -5.46 -26.59
CA GLU A 331 -20.29 -6.15 -27.37
C GLU A 331 -20.87 -7.36 -26.62
N PHE A 332 -20.01 -8.25 -26.10
CA PHE A 332 -20.41 -9.41 -25.31
C PHE A 332 -21.09 -8.97 -24.01
N VAL A 333 -20.51 -7.98 -23.31
CA VAL A 333 -21.03 -7.50 -22.03
C VAL A 333 -22.40 -6.84 -22.22
N SER A 334 -22.60 -6.07 -23.30
CA SER A 334 -23.88 -5.47 -23.67
C SER A 334 -24.93 -6.56 -23.92
N GLY A 335 -24.58 -7.60 -24.69
CA GLY A 335 -25.43 -8.77 -24.90
C GLY A 335 -25.84 -9.42 -23.57
N LEU A 336 -24.87 -9.71 -22.69
CA LEU A 336 -25.10 -10.34 -21.39
C LEU A 336 -26.04 -9.52 -20.51
N LEU A 337 -25.77 -8.22 -20.36
CA LEU A 337 -26.64 -7.34 -19.59
C LEU A 337 -28.04 -7.31 -20.19
N ARG A 338 -28.18 -7.20 -21.51
CA ARG A 338 -29.50 -7.18 -22.16
C ARG A 338 -30.27 -8.48 -21.91
N GLY A 339 -29.66 -9.64 -22.12
CA GLY A 339 -30.29 -10.94 -21.88
C GLY A 339 -30.70 -11.14 -20.42
N TYR A 340 -29.89 -10.67 -19.48
CA TYR A 340 -30.19 -10.73 -18.04
C TYR A 340 -31.35 -9.80 -17.65
N PHE A 341 -31.31 -8.52 -18.07
CA PHE A 341 -32.36 -7.54 -17.76
C PHE A 341 -33.67 -7.80 -18.51
N ASP A 342 -33.62 -8.36 -19.72
CA ASP A 342 -34.82 -8.76 -20.45
C ASP A 342 -35.49 -9.99 -19.82
N GLY A 343 -34.75 -10.84 -19.11
CA GLY A 343 -35.30 -11.86 -18.22
C GLY A 343 -35.83 -11.24 -16.92
N ASP A 344 -34.94 -10.96 -15.97
CA ASP A 344 -35.28 -10.64 -14.58
C ASP A 344 -35.43 -9.14 -14.28
N GLY A 345 -35.08 -8.27 -15.23
CA GLY A 345 -35.12 -6.82 -15.03
C GLY A 345 -36.54 -6.26 -15.03
N ASN A 346 -36.79 -5.26 -14.18
CA ASN A 346 -38.03 -4.53 -14.09
C ASN A 346 -37.78 -3.03 -14.28
N VAL A 347 -38.61 -2.38 -15.08
CA VAL A 347 -38.53 -0.94 -15.37
C VAL A 347 -39.62 -0.23 -14.57
N ALA A 348 -39.27 0.26 -13.38
CA ALA A 348 -40.20 0.90 -12.46
C ALA A 348 -40.31 2.39 -12.76
N VAL A 349 -41.11 2.73 -13.78
CA VAL A 349 -41.32 4.09 -14.29
C VAL A 349 -41.83 5.07 -13.23
N GLU A 350 -42.73 4.62 -12.34
CA GLU A 350 -43.27 5.42 -11.24
C GLU A 350 -42.22 5.71 -10.16
N ARG A 351 -41.34 4.74 -9.91
CA ARG A 351 -40.26 4.85 -8.92
C ARG A 351 -39.01 5.52 -9.48
N GLY A 352 -38.98 5.85 -10.78
CA GLY A 352 -37.85 6.52 -11.41
C GLY A 352 -36.57 5.68 -11.45
N MET A 353 -36.65 4.36 -11.62
CA MET A 353 -35.46 3.49 -11.62
C MET A 353 -35.68 2.15 -12.32
N LEU A 354 -34.59 1.54 -12.78
CA LEU A 354 -34.55 0.14 -13.19
C LEU A 354 -34.16 -0.70 -11.98
N ARG A 355 -34.72 -1.91 -11.87
CA ARG A 355 -34.39 -2.84 -10.79
C ARG A 355 -34.21 -4.25 -11.33
N VAL A 356 -33.35 -5.03 -10.69
CA VAL A 356 -33.28 -6.49 -10.86
C VAL A 356 -33.09 -7.13 -9.49
N SER A 357 -33.63 -8.33 -9.31
CA SER A 357 -33.54 -9.10 -8.06
C SER A 357 -32.85 -10.44 -8.30
N SER A 358 -32.08 -10.91 -7.33
CA SER A 358 -31.51 -12.25 -7.35
C SER A 358 -31.35 -12.83 -5.95
N ASN A 359 -31.34 -14.16 -5.86
CA ASN A 359 -30.96 -14.89 -4.66
C ASN A 359 -29.43 -15.00 -4.51
N SER A 360 -28.67 -14.74 -5.57
CA SER A 360 -27.21 -14.73 -5.55
C SER A 360 -26.68 -13.30 -5.40
N GLU A 361 -26.04 -13.00 -4.26
CA GLU A 361 -25.37 -11.70 -4.05
C GLU A 361 -24.18 -11.54 -5.01
N GLU A 362 -23.40 -12.61 -5.22
CA GLU A 362 -22.24 -12.63 -6.10
C GLU A 362 -22.60 -12.34 -7.57
N LEU A 363 -23.76 -12.83 -8.04
CA LEU A 363 -24.27 -12.50 -9.36
C LEU A 363 -24.50 -11.00 -9.50
N LEU A 364 -25.18 -10.39 -8.52
CA LEU A 364 -25.46 -8.96 -8.57
C LEU A 364 -24.20 -8.11 -8.45
N ASP A 365 -23.18 -8.57 -7.70
CA ASP A 365 -21.89 -7.89 -7.61
C ASP A 365 -21.16 -7.88 -8.96
N GLY A 366 -21.20 -9.02 -9.68
CA GLY A 366 -20.70 -9.09 -11.05
C GLY A 366 -21.48 -8.21 -12.03
N ILE A 367 -22.82 -8.25 -12.01
CA ILE A 367 -23.67 -7.43 -12.88
C ILE A 367 -23.44 -5.93 -12.64
N LYS A 368 -23.29 -5.52 -11.37
CA LYS A 368 -22.95 -4.15 -10.98
C LYS A 368 -21.61 -3.71 -11.59
N LEU A 369 -20.57 -4.53 -11.52
CA LEU A 369 -19.28 -4.22 -12.14
C LEU A 369 -19.36 -4.16 -13.67
N LEU A 370 -20.12 -5.05 -14.30
CA LEU A 370 -20.32 -5.01 -15.76
C LEU A 370 -21.08 -3.75 -16.20
N LEU A 371 -22.04 -3.26 -15.42
CA LEU A 371 -22.71 -1.98 -15.67
C LEU A 371 -21.73 -0.79 -15.62
N ASN A 372 -20.73 -0.83 -14.75
CA ASN A 372 -19.69 0.20 -14.68
C ASN A 372 -18.87 0.31 -15.98
N ARG A 373 -18.80 -0.73 -16.84
CA ARG A 373 -18.18 -0.61 -18.17
C ARG A 373 -18.85 0.43 -19.05
N PHE A 374 -20.14 0.62 -18.86
CA PHE A 374 -20.95 1.61 -19.59
C PHE A 374 -21.18 2.89 -18.78
N GLU A 375 -20.37 3.12 -17.73
CA GLU A 375 -20.53 4.22 -16.76
C GLU A 375 -21.91 4.24 -16.05
N ILE A 376 -22.59 3.09 -16.00
CA ILE A 376 -23.87 2.94 -15.31
C ILE A 376 -23.62 2.50 -13.88
N PHE A 377 -23.86 3.39 -12.93
CA PHE A 377 -23.67 3.08 -11.52
C PHE A 377 -24.97 2.55 -10.89
N ALA A 378 -24.85 1.38 -10.25
CA ALA A 378 -25.95 0.73 -9.57
C ALA A 378 -25.71 0.59 -8.06
N SER A 379 -26.79 0.66 -7.29
CA SER A 379 -26.80 0.48 -5.83
C SER A 379 -27.39 -0.87 -5.46
N LYS A 380 -26.79 -1.53 -4.46
CA LYS A 380 -27.20 -2.84 -3.94
C LYS A 380 -28.01 -2.63 -2.66
N SER A 381 -29.12 -3.34 -2.53
CA SER A 381 -29.90 -3.42 -1.30
C SER A 381 -30.32 -4.86 -1.04
N LYS A 382 -30.68 -5.17 0.20
CA LYS A 382 -31.12 -6.49 0.62
C LYS A 382 -32.46 -6.36 1.34
N ASP A 383 -33.42 -7.18 0.94
CA ASP A 383 -34.65 -7.44 1.69
C ASP A 383 -34.57 -8.86 2.30
N HIS A 384 -35.52 -9.26 3.14
CA HIS A 384 -35.47 -10.45 4.01
C HIS A 384 -35.06 -11.77 3.31
N LYS A 385 -35.27 -11.93 1.99
CA LYS A 385 -34.87 -13.12 1.23
C LYS A 385 -34.12 -12.87 -0.09
N GLN A 386 -34.10 -11.63 -0.59
CA GLN A 386 -33.56 -11.34 -1.93
C GLN A 386 -32.70 -10.09 -1.95
N HIS A 387 -31.71 -10.11 -2.83
CA HIS A 387 -30.86 -8.96 -3.10
C HIS A 387 -31.41 -8.22 -4.32
N TYR A 388 -31.33 -6.89 -4.29
CA TYR A 388 -31.80 -6.01 -5.35
C TYR A 388 -30.66 -5.14 -5.82
N LEU A 389 -30.59 -4.96 -7.14
CA LEU A 389 -29.77 -3.96 -7.77
C LEU A 389 -30.68 -2.87 -8.34
N MET A 390 -30.40 -1.61 -8.00
CA MET A 390 -31.22 -0.45 -8.38
C MET A 390 -30.37 0.52 -9.19
N ILE A 391 -30.84 0.85 -10.40
CA ILE A 391 -30.21 1.79 -11.32
C ILE A 391 -31.08 3.06 -11.39
N PRO A 392 -30.56 4.23 -10.98
CA PRO A 392 -31.29 5.48 -11.05
C PRO A 392 -31.71 5.87 -12.49
N SER A 393 -32.83 6.58 -12.65
CA SER A 393 -33.34 7.03 -13.96
C SER A 393 -32.35 7.84 -14.78
N LYS A 394 -31.39 8.52 -14.15
CA LYS A 394 -30.35 9.30 -14.85
C LYS A 394 -29.52 8.47 -15.83
N TYR A 395 -29.43 7.16 -15.61
CA TYR A 395 -28.73 6.22 -16.49
C TYR A 395 -29.65 5.56 -17.52
N ALA A 396 -30.96 5.80 -17.50
CA ALA A 396 -31.91 5.14 -18.41
C ALA A 396 -31.60 5.41 -19.88
N ARG A 397 -31.14 6.62 -20.21
CA ARG A 397 -30.70 6.97 -21.57
C ARG A 397 -29.48 6.16 -22.00
N THR A 398 -28.42 6.17 -21.19
CA THR A 398 -27.20 5.39 -21.46
C THR A 398 -27.50 3.90 -21.55
N PHE A 399 -28.35 3.38 -20.66
CA PHE A 399 -28.81 1.99 -20.69
C PHE A 399 -29.52 1.67 -21.99
N LEU A 400 -30.44 2.52 -22.45
CA LEU A 400 -31.17 2.32 -23.70
C LEU A 400 -30.25 2.36 -24.93
N GLU A 401 -29.28 3.28 -24.96
CA GLU A 401 -28.36 3.47 -26.07
C GLU A 401 -27.29 2.35 -26.15
N LYS A 402 -26.77 1.88 -25.01
CA LYS A 402 -25.64 0.93 -24.95
C LYS A 402 -26.04 -0.53 -24.77
N ILE A 403 -27.16 -0.80 -24.08
CA ILE A 403 -27.61 -2.17 -23.74
C ILE A 403 -28.94 -2.46 -24.46
N GLY A 404 -29.92 -1.57 -24.29
CA GLY A 404 -31.26 -1.69 -24.88
C GLY A 404 -32.13 -2.77 -24.23
N SER A 405 -33.21 -3.13 -24.92
CA SER A 405 -34.15 -4.19 -24.52
C SER A 405 -34.88 -4.71 -25.75
N ASP A 406 -35.07 -6.03 -25.85
CA ASP A 406 -35.86 -6.73 -26.87
C ASP A 406 -37.33 -6.93 -26.47
N ILE A 407 -37.70 -6.50 -25.27
CA ILE A 407 -39.05 -6.63 -24.73
C ILE A 407 -39.77 -5.28 -24.86
N ASP A 408 -40.84 -5.23 -25.65
CA ASP A 408 -41.50 -3.98 -26.05
C ASP A 408 -41.93 -3.11 -24.87
N TYR A 409 -42.56 -3.69 -23.85
CA TYR A 409 -43.01 -2.92 -22.69
C TYR A 409 -41.83 -2.40 -21.83
N LYS A 410 -40.74 -3.16 -21.70
CA LYS A 410 -39.52 -2.72 -20.99
C LYS A 410 -38.86 -1.59 -21.75
N LYS A 411 -38.74 -1.73 -23.08
CA LYS A 411 -38.22 -0.70 -23.98
C LYS A 411 -39.02 0.59 -23.92
N ALA A 412 -40.36 0.51 -23.96
CA ALA A 412 -41.24 1.67 -23.80
C ALA A 412 -41.05 2.35 -22.43
N GLY A 413 -40.97 1.56 -21.35
CA GLY A 413 -40.69 2.08 -20.01
C GLY A 413 -39.32 2.78 -19.89
N LEU A 414 -38.28 2.24 -20.55
CA LEU A 414 -36.95 2.85 -20.60
C LEU A 414 -36.97 4.18 -21.34
N GLN A 415 -37.70 4.26 -22.46
CA GLN A 415 -37.90 5.50 -23.22
C GLN A 415 -38.63 6.55 -22.38
N GLU A 416 -39.63 6.15 -21.59
CA GLU A 416 -40.32 7.05 -20.67
C GLU A 416 -39.39 7.55 -19.56
N LEU A 417 -38.64 6.64 -18.90
CA LEU A 417 -37.67 7.00 -17.88
C LEU A 417 -36.60 7.96 -18.40
N ALA A 418 -36.12 7.75 -19.63
CA ALA A 418 -35.11 8.62 -20.26
C ALA A 418 -35.62 10.03 -20.56
N ARG A 419 -36.95 10.24 -20.64
CA ARG A 419 -37.58 11.56 -20.83
C ARG A 419 -37.87 12.27 -19.52
N LYS A 420 -38.01 11.56 -18.40
CA LYS A 420 -38.30 12.15 -17.10
C LYS A 420 -37.10 12.96 -16.59
N PRO A 421 -37.33 14.08 -15.89
CA PRO A 421 -36.25 14.83 -15.26
C PRO A 421 -35.55 13.94 -14.22
N ASN A 422 -34.22 13.96 -14.24
CA ASN A 422 -33.40 13.20 -13.30
C ASN A 422 -33.79 13.53 -11.86
N HIS A 423 -34.16 12.50 -11.10
CA HIS A 423 -34.30 12.64 -9.66
C HIS A 423 -32.92 12.82 -9.02
N GLN A 424 -32.91 13.39 -7.81
CA GLN A 424 -31.69 13.71 -7.11
C GLN A 424 -30.98 12.42 -6.67
N ASP A 425 -29.80 12.16 -7.22
CA ASP A 425 -28.93 11.06 -6.80
C ASP A 425 -28.06 11.52 -5.62
N TYR A 426 -28.26 10.89 -4.47
CA TYR A 426 -27.56 11.22 -3.22
C TYR A 426 -26.26 10.44 -3.05
N ILE A 427 -25.99 9.44 -3.90
CA ILE A 427 -24.80 8.59 -3.81
C ILE A 427 -23.64 9.24 -4.59
N ASP A 428 -23.86 9.57 -5.86
CA ASP A 428 -22.88 10.25 -6.73
C ASP A 428 -22.79 11.75 -6.42
N SER A 429 -22.21 12.05 -5.25
CA SER A 429 -21.94 13.40 -4.76
C SER A 429 -20.43 13.61 -4.65
N ILE A 430 -19.94 14.66 -5.29
CA ILE A 430 -18.56 15.12 -5.14
C ILE A 430 -18.48 15.97 -3.87
N SER A 431 -17.37 15.87 -3.13
CA SER A 431 -17.03 16.64 -1.92
C SER A 431 -15.63 17.25 -2.04
N GLY A 432 -15.32 18.24 -1.18
CA GLY A 432 -13.99 18.86 -1.13
C GLY A 432 -13.66 19.76 -2.34
N PHE A 433 -14.68 20.36 -2.96
CA PHE A 433 -14.60 21.22 -4.15
C PHE A 433 -14.76 22.73 -3.82
N ASP A 434 -15.01 23.02 -2.56
CA ASP A 434 -15.48 24.27 -2.00
C ASP A 434 -14.46 25.41 -2.16
N ASP A 435 -13.20 25.16 -1.78
CA ASP A 435 -12.12 26.14 -1.96
C ASP A 435 -11.94 26.53 -3.43
N VAL A 436 -12.05 25.54 -4.32
CA VAL A 436 -11.86 25.73 -5.76
C VAL A 436 -13.03 26.49 -6.38
N LEU A 437 -14.28 26.12 -6.06
CA LEU A 437 -15.47 26.85 -6.52
C LEU A 437 -15.46 28.31 -6.07
N VAL A 438 -15.09 28.57 -4.81
CA VAL A 438 -15.01 29.93 -4.27
C VAL A 438 -13.87 30.71 -4.93
N SER A 439 -12.70 30.10 -5.14
CA SER A 439 -11.58 30.73 -5.85
C SER A 439 -11.97 31.16 -7.26
N VAL A 440 -12.54 30.25 -8.06
CA VAL A 440 -12.98 30.54 -9.44
C VAL A 440 -14.05 31.61 -9.47
N SER A 441 -15.05 31.52 -8.58
CA SER A 441 -16.12 32.52 -8.50
C SER A 441 -15.58 33.90 -8.18
N LYS A 442 -14.58 34.02 -7.28
CA LYS A 442 -13.94 35.29 -6.94
C LYS A 442 -13.14 35.85 -8.12
N LYS A 443 -12.31 35.02 -8.77
CA LYS A 443 -11.52 35.42 -9.95
C LYS A 443 -12.40 35.93 -11.09
N LEU A 444 -13.52 35.24 -11.36
CA LEU A 444 -14.48 35.61 -12.41
C LEU A 444 -15.47 36.71 -11.99
N GLN A 445 -15.36 37.24 -10.76
CA GLN A 445 -16.26 38.26 -10.20
C GLN A 445 -17.74 37.87 -10.27
N LEU A 446 -18.05 36.59 -10.04
CA LEU A 446 -19.40 36.07 -10.05
C LEU A 446 -20.09 36.33 -8.69
N PRO A 447 -21.41 36.60 -8.67
CA PRO A 447 -22.15 36.78 -7.42
C PRO A 447 -22.03 35.56 -6.51
N SER A 448 -21.72 35.76 -5.23
CA SER A 448 -21.47 34.65 -4.28
C SER A 448 -22.63 33.66 -4.17
N ARG A 449 -23.88 34.12 -4.40
CA ARG A 449 -25.08 33.26 -4.45
C ARG A 449 -24.96 32.08 -5.43
N TYR A 450 -24.11 32.22 -6.45
CA TYR A 450 -23.91 31.22 -7.50
C TYR A 450 -23.23 29.95 -7.00
N VAL A 451 -22.33 30.06 -6.01
CA VAL A 451 -21.60 28.92 -5.42
C VAL A 451 -22.05 28.61 -3.99
N ASN A 452 -22.63 29.59 -3.28
CA ASN A 452 -23.00 29.47 -1.85
C ASN A 452 -23.85 28.25 -1.51
N SER A 453 -24.82 27.87 -2.35
CA SER A 453 -25.67 26.70 -2.05
C SER A 453 -24.90 25.39 -2.10
N ALA A 454 -23.91 25.26 -3.01
CA ALA A 454 -23.08 24.06 -3.12
C ALA A 454 -22.02 24.03 -2.02
N THR A 455 -21.36 25.16 -1.78
CA THR A 455 -20.34 25.34 -0.72
C THR A 455 -20.92 25.09 0.67
N LYS A 456 -22.11 25.62 0.99
CA LYS A 456 -22.75 25.40 2.30
C LYS A 456 -23.18 23.95 2.54
N ARG A 457 -23.59 23.23 1.48
CA ARG A 457 -24.03 21.83 1.58
C ARG A 457 -22.86 20.85 1.56
N GLN A 458 -21.66 21.30 1.16
CA GLN A 458 -20.46 20.47 1.00
C GLN A 458 -20.67 19.23 0.11
N LYS A 459 -21.65 19.30 -0.79
CA LYS A 459 -22.10 18.21 -1.66
C LYS A 459 -22.61 18.78 -2.98
N ILE A 460 -22.07 18.31 -4.09
CA ILE A 460 -22.52 18.67 -5.44
C ILE A 460 -22.59 17.43 -6.33
N GLY A 461 -23.71 17.24 -7.03
CA GLY A 461 -23.82 16.16 -8.01
C GLY A 461 -23.02 16.49 -9.27
N ARG A 462 -22.49 15.47 -9.96
CA ARG A 462 -21.68 15.63 -11.18
C ARG A 462 -22.34 16.47 -12.27
N THR A 463 -23.64 16.27 -12.51
CA THR A 463 -24.37 17.06 -13.51
C THR A 463 -24.43 18.55 -13.15
N ALA A 464 -24.56 18.88 -11.86
CA ALA A 464 -24.53 20.26 -11.40
C ALA A 464 -23.11 20.84 -11.53
N LEU A 465 -22.09 20.07 -11.16
CA LEU A 465 -20.69 20.48 -11.31
C LEU A 465 -20.33 20.74 -12.78
N SER A 466 -20.75 19.87 -13.70
CA SER A 466 -20.55 20.05 -15.15
C SER A 466 -21.13 21.38 -15.64
N ARG A 467 -22.33 21.77 -15.19
CA ARG A 467 -22.92 23.08 -15.53
C ARG A 467 -22.08 24.24 -14.98
N HIS A 468 -21.55 24.12 -13.76
CA HIS A 468 -20.65 25.14 -13.22
C HIS A 468 -19.37 25.25 -14.05
N VAL A 469 -18.73 24.14 -14.40
CA VAL A 469 -17.52 24.12 -15.24
C VAL A 469 -17.76 24.79 -16.60
N ILE A 470 -18.82 24.40 -17.31
CA ILE A 470 -19.18 25.01 -18.61
C ILE A 470 -19.40 26.52 -18.48
N ASN A 471 -20.12 26.94 -17.44
CA ASN A 471 -20.40 28.35 -17.23
C ASN A 471 -19.12 29.14 -16.86
N PHE A 472 -18.23 28.57 -16.06
CA PHE A 472 -16.93 29.18 -15.75
C PHE A 472 -16.02 29.27 -16.98
N GLU A 473 -16.02 28.26 -17.85
CA GLU A 473 -15.27 28.30 -19.11
C GLU A 473 -15.78 29.41 -20.04
N ASN A 474 -17.10 29.55 -20.17
CA ASN A 474 -17.71 30.61 -20.96
C ASN A 474 -17.38 32.00 -20.40
N GLU A 475 -17.54 32.20 -19.08
CA GLU A 475 -17.23 33.46 -18.41
C GLU A 475 -15.74 33.81 -18.48
N SER A 476 -14.85 32.82 -18.33
CA SER A 476 -13.40 32.99 -18.49
C SER A 476 -13.04 33.49 -19.89
N ARG A 477 -13.65 32.91 -20.94
CA ARG A 477 -13.48 33.35 -22.33
C ARG A 477 -14.03 34.76 -22.57
N THR A 478 -15.21 35.08 -22.04
CA THR A 478 -15.85 36.40 -22.22
C THR A 478 -15.06 37.50 -21.52
N LYS A 479 -14.51 37.23 -20.33
CA LYS A 479 -13.79 38.22 -19.51
C LYS A 479 -12.27 38.24 -19.73
N GLY A 480 -11.72 37.26 -20.45
CA GLY A 480 -10.28 37.12 -20.66
C GLY A 480 -9.49 36.81 -19.38
N ILE A 481 -10.12 36.17 -18.38
CA ILE A 481 -9.51 35.87 -17.07
C ILE A 481 -9.09 34.41 -17.04
N ASP A 482 -7.81 34.14 -16.74
CA ASP A 482 -7.29 32.78 -16.64
C ASP A 482 -7.68 32.10 -15.31
N VAL A 483 -8.38 30.98 -15.44
CA VAL A 483 -8.80 30.07 -14.35
C VAL A 483 -8.47 28.61 -14.70
N SER A 484 -7.50 28.40 -15.59
CA SER A 484 -7.20 27.08 -16.17
C SER A 484 -6.78 26.05 -15.11
N GLN A 485 -6.04 26.47 -14.09
CA GLN A 485 -5.58 25.60 -13.01
C GLN A 485 -6.75 25.07 -12.17
N GLU A 486 -7.65 25.96 -11.72
CA GLU A 486 -8.83 25.55 -10.96
C GLU A 486 -9.81 24.73 -11.79
N LEU A 487 -10.02 25.11 -13.05
CA LEU A 487 -10.86 24.33 -13.96
C LEU A 487 -10.31 22.93 -14.16
N ASN A 488 -8.97 22.75 -14.18
CA ASN A 488 -8.38 21.42 -14.28
C ASN A 488 -8.73 20.56 -13.06
N VAL A 489 -8.66 21.10 -11.85
CA VAL A 489 -9.06 20.39 -10.62
C VAL A 489 -10.53 19.98 -10.67
N LEU A 490 -11.43 20.89 -11.06
CA LEU A 490 -12.86 20.59 -11.19
C LEU A 490 -13.14 19.56 -12.30
N LYS A 491 -12.35 19.56 -13.39
CA LYS A 491 -12.43 18.56 -14.46
C LYS A 491 -11.96 17.19 -13.99
N THR A 492 -10.89 17.10 -13.21
CA THR A 492 -10.44 15.84 -12.58
C THR A 492 -11.56 15.23 -11.75
N MET A 493 -12.22 16.03 -10.91
CA MET A 493 -13.39 15.58 -10.14
C MET A 493 -14.55 15.12 -11.03
N LEU A 494 -14.84 15.88 -12.09
CA LEU A 494 -15.97 15.60 -12.97
C LEU A 494 -15.77 14.30 -13.76
N TYR A 495 -14.56 14.08 -14.26
CA TYR A 495 -14.20 12.93 -15.10
C TYR A 495 -13.55 11.78 -14.32
N SER A 496 -13.57 11.82 -12.98
CA SER A 496 -13.11 10.74 -12.11
C SER A 496 -13.81 9.40 -12.41
N ASP A 497 -13.03 8.31 -12.41
CA ASP A 497 -13.44 6.92 -12.64
C ASP A 497 -14.00 6.26 -11.37
N VAL A 498 -14.05 7.00 -10.26
CA VAL A 498 -14.54 6.54 -8.97
C VAL A 498 -15.66 7.42 -8.45
N ILE A 499 -16.55 6.86 -7.64
CA ILE A 499 -17.51 7.61 -6.83
C ILE A 499 -17.01 7.60 -5.38
N TRP A 500 -17.00 8.76 -4.74
CA TRP A 500 -16.69 8.90 -3.32
C TRP A 500 -17.95 8.59 -2.51
N ASP A 501 -18.17 7.30 -2.26
CA ASP A 501 -19.37 6.79 -1.60
C ASP A 501 -19.28 6.92 -0.09
N GLU A 502 -20.41 7.26 0.52
CA GLU A 502 -20.50 7.59 1.94
C GLU A 502 -20.65 6.31 2.77
N ILE A 503 -19.90 6.19 3.86
CA ILE A 503 -20.01 5.09 4.81
C ILE A 503 -21.36 5.19 5.53
N GLU A 504 -22.15 4.13 5.45
CA GLU A 504 -23.46 4.00 6.10
C GLU A 504 -23.31 3.39 7.50
N SER A 505 -22.47 2.38 7.65
CA SER A 505 -22.25 1.69 8.93
C SER A 505 -20.85 1.10 9.03
N ILE A 506 -20.35 1.03 10.26
CA ILE A 506 -19.10 0.37 10.64
C ILE A 506 -19.44 -0.53 11.82
N GLU A 507 -19.25 -1.83 11.67
CA GLU A 507 -19.56 -2.84 12.68
C GLU A 507 -18.34 -3.73 12.94
N TYR A 508 -18.18 -4.23 14.17
CA TYR A 508 -17.13 -5.20 14.46
C TYR A 508 -17.65 -6.63 14.29
N VAL A 509 -16.95 -7.40 13.47
CA VAL A 509 -17.24 -8.82 13.22
C VAL A 509 -16.10 -9.70 13.73
N SER A 510 -16.42 -10.92 14.16
CA SER A 510 -15.40 -11.90 14.55
C SER A 510 -14.62 -12.37 13.33
N LYS A 511 -13.33 -12.69 13.52
CA LYS A 511 -12.48 -13.24 12.45
C LYS A 511 -13.09 -14.51 11.83
N SER A 512 -13.08 -14.61 10.51
CA SER A 512 -13.51 -15.82 9.81
C SER A 512 -12.42 -16.90 9.76
N GLN A 513 -11.15 -16.49 9.71
CA GLN A 513 -9.98 -17.36 9.59
C GLN A 513 -8.79 -16.84 10.41
N GLY A 514 -7.74 -17.67 10.52
CA GLY A 514 -6.55 -17.39 11.31
C GLY A 514 -5.63 -16.30 10.75
N TYR A 515 -5.84 -15.86 9.50
CA TYR A 515 -4.97 -14.90 8.81
C TYR A 515 -5.77 -13.81 8.09
N VAL A 516 -5.11 -12.67 7.89
CA VAL A 516 -5.52 -11.51 7.09
C VAL A 516 -4.45 -11.24 6.02
N TYR A 517 -4.86 -10.62 4.92
CA TYR A 517 -4.08 -10.58 3.68
C TYR A 517 -3.96 -9.17 3.12
N ASP A 518 -2.89 -8.93 2.37
CA ASP A 518 -2.70 -7.67 1.65
C ASP A 518 -1.82 -7.83 0.40
N LEU A 519 -1.89 -6.86 -0.53
CA LEU A 519 -1.19 -6.87 -1.81
C LEU A 519 -0.34 -5.60 -1.96
N THR A 520 0.95 -5.73 -2.21
CA THR A 520 1.79 -4.55 -2.46
C THR A 520 1.72 -4.13 -3.94
N VAL A 521 1.19 -2.94 -4.22
CA VAL A 521 1.09 -2.34 -5.56
C VAL A 521 1.96 -1.08 -5.64
N PRO A 522 3.07 -1.09 -6.41
CA PRO A 522 3.93 0.07 -6.57
C PRO A 522 3.24 1.23 -7.30
N GLY A 523 3.46 2.46 -6.85
CA GLY A 523 2.98 3.68 -7.50
C GLY A 523 1.67 4.19 -6.91
N PRO A 524 0.48 3.74 -7.35
CA PRO A 524 -0.79 4.24 -6.81
C PRO A 524 -1.14 3.70 -5.41
N HIS A 525 -0.41 2.69 -4.92
CA HIS A 525 -0.55 2.17 -3.55
C HIS A 525 -1.98 1.75 -3.18
N THR A 526 -2.76 1.34 -4.17
CA THR A 526 -4.17 0.97 -3.99
C THR A 526 -4.51 -0.25 -4.82
N PHE A 527 -5.55 -0.96 -4.41
CA PHE A 527 -6.17 -2.02 -5.19
C PHE A 527 -7.68 -2.05 -4.94
N ALA A 528 -8.43 -2.58 -5.90
CA ALA A 528 -9.87 -2.71 -5.82
C ALA A 528 -10.32 -4.13 -5.44
N THR A 529 -11.30 -4.20 -4.54
CA THR A 529 -12.07 -5.41 -4.25
C THR A 529 -13.09 -5.69 -5.35
N PHE A 530 -13.58 -6.92 -5.41
CA PHE A 530 -14.65 -7.33 -6.33
C PHE A 530 -15.99 -6.63 -6.03
N ASP A 531 -16.27 -6.27 -4.78
CA ASP A 531 -17.46 -5.46 -4.47
C ASP A 531 -17.31 -3.99 -4.94
N GLY A 532 -16.12 -3.64 -5.42
CA GLY A 532 -15.81 -2.38 -6.08
C GLY A 532 -15.36 -1.28 -5.13
N ILE A 533 -14.96 -1.60 -3.89
CA ILE A 533 -14.30 -0.66 -2.97
C ILE A 533 -12.80 -0.66 -3.27
N ILE A 534 -12.22 0.53 -3.33
CA ILE A 534 -10.77 0.72 -3.50
C ILE A 534 -10.16 1.04 -2.14
N THR A 535 -9.06 0.35 -1.86
CA THR A 535 -8.35 0.40 -0.59
C THR A 535 -6.87 0.65 -0.81
N HIS A 536 -6.18 1.16 0.21
CA HIS A 536 -4.73 1.35 0.19
C HIS A 536 -4.01 0.05 0.58
N ASN A 537 -2.78 -0.13 0.12
CA ASN A 537 -1.93 -1.27 0.47
C ASN A 537 -0.92 -0.98 1.59
N THR A 538 -0.21 -2.02 2.01
CA THR A 538 0.83 -1.99 3.05
C THR A 538 2.22 -2.02 2.45
N LEU A 539 3.06 -1.20 3.08
CA LEU A 539 4.51 -1.07 2.95
C LEU A 539 5.02 -0.43 1.65
N ASN A 540 5.47 0.82 1.83
CA ASN A 540 6.35 1.52 0.92
C ASN A 540 7.73 0.85 0.87
N THR A 541 8.12 0.37 -0.31
CA THR A 541 9.46 0.65 -0.82
C THR A 541 9.31 1.81 -1.79
N PHE A 542 9.84 3.00 -1.45
CA PHE A 542 9.83 4.12 -2.39
C PHE A 542 10.59 3.74 -3.66
N HIS A 543 9.90 3.81 -4.80
CA HIS A 543 10.56 3.98 -6.08
C HIS A 543 10.68 5.49 -6.33
N PHE A 544 11.91 6.01 -6.40
CA PHE A 544 12.11 7.36 -6.95
C PHE A 544 11.58 7.36 -8.38
N ALA A 545 10.68 8.29 -8.70
CA ALA A 545 10.14 8.44 -10.04
C ALA A 545 11.30 8.56 -11.05
N GLY A 546 11.47 7.53 -11.89
CA GLY A 546 12.39 7.53 -13.02
C GLY A 546 13.65 6.66 -12.93
N VAL A 547 13.90 5.87 -11.86
CA VAL A 547 15.11 5.02 -11.79
C VAL A 547 14.81 3.67 -11.13
N SER A 548 14.79 2.59 -11.91
CA SER A 548 14.50 1.23 -11.44
C SER A 548 15.62 0.55 -10.63
N GLU A 549 16.73 1.24 -10.36
CA GLU A 549 17.97 0.60 -9.86
C GLU A 549 18.29 0.87 -8.37
N MET A 550 17.72 1.89 -7.72
CA MET A 550 17.99 2.16 -6.30
C MET A 550 16.89 1.61 -5.39
N ASN A 551 17.08 0.37 -4.93
CA ASN A 551 16.24 -0.23 -3.89
C ASN A 551 16.70 0.27 -2.51
N VAL A 552 15.92 1.16 -1.88
CA VAL A 552 16.19 1.66 -0.51
C VAL A 552 15.27 0.93 0.47
N THR A 553 15.79 0.49 1.62
CA THR A 553 14.94 -0.03 2.71
C THR A 553 14.19 1.13 3.36
N VAL A 554 12.85 1.09 3.30
CA VAL A 554 11.97 2.12 3.89
C VAL A 554 10.93 1.44 4.80
N GLY A 555 10.36 2.21 5.72
CA GLY A 555 9.30 1.78 6.64
C GLY A 555 9.85 1.23 7.96
N LEU A 556 9.11 0.30 8.57
CA LEU A 556 9.45 -0.25 9.88
C LEU A 556 10.87 -0.87 9.94
N PRO A 557 11.36 -1.62 8.92
CA PRO A 557 12.74 -2.13 8.94
C PRO A 557 13.79 -1.01 9.05
N ARG A 558 13.53 0.15 8.45
CA ARG A 558 14.42 1.31 8.51
C ARG A 558 14.40 1.95 9.89
N ILE A 559 13.24 2.08 10.52
CA ILE A 559 13.13 2.57 11.90
C ILE A 559 13.85 1.63 12.87
N ILE A 560 13.69 0.31 12.70
CA ILE A 560 14.41 -0.70 13.48
C ILE A 560 15.92 -0.53 13.30
N GLU A 561 16.42 -0.36 12.08
CA GLU A 561 17.85 -0.13 11.84
C GLU A 561 18.39 1.11 12.57
N ILE A 562 17.61 2.20 12.57
CA ILE A 562 17.95 3.45 13.25
C ILE A 562 17.96 3.24 14.76
N PHE A 563 16.86 2.74 15.34
CA PHE A 563 16.72 2.55 16.77
C PHE A 563 17.63 1.47 17.35
N ASP A 564 17.96 0.43 16.59
CA ASP A 564 18.99 -0.54 16.97
C ASP A 564 20.40 0.08 16.94
N ALA A 565 20.55 1.29 16.39
CA ALA A 565 21.82 1.94 16.10
C ALA A 565 22.78 1.01 15.36
N ARG A 566 22.31 0.31 14.30
CA ARG A 566 23.14 -0.65 13.57
C ARG A 566 24.36 0.04 12.96
N LYS A 567 25.53 -0.56 13.12
CA LYS A 567 26.79 -0.05 12.54
C LYS A 567 26.80 -0.15 11.01
N GLU A 568 26.25 -1.25 10.50
CA GLU A 568 26.08 -1.50 9.08
C GLU A 568 24.59 -1.44 8.76
N ILE A 569 24.19 -0.45 7.98
CA ILE A 569 22.84 -0.29 7.46
C ILE A 569 22.72 -1.01 6.11
N LYS A 570 21.55 -1.60 5.80
CA LYS A 570 21.39 -2.40 4.58
C LYS A 570 21.50 -1.58 3.30
N THR A 571 20.88 -0.39 3.30
CA THR A 571 20.91 0.52 2.15
C THR A 571 21.40 1.90 2.59
N PRO A 572 22.73 2.09 2.72
CA PRO A 572 23.30 3.40 2.97
C PRO A 572 23.02 4.34 1.79
N MET A 573 22.67 5.59 2.07
CA MET A 573 22.47 6.63 1.06
C MET A 573 22.94 7.99 1.57
N MET A 574 23.30 8.86 0.63
CA MET A 574 23.65 10.25 0.94
C MET A 574 22.89 11.22 0.04
N GLU A 575 22.56 12.38 0.62
CA GLU A 575 22.06 13.55 -0.10
C GLU A 575 23.19 14.58 -0.15
N ILE A 576 23.83 14.72 -1.30
CA ILE A 576 25.00 15.58 -1.51
C ILE A 576 24.57 16.88 -2.19
N PHE A 577 24.79 17.99 -1.49
CA PHE A 577 24.55 19.33 -2.00
C PHE A 577 25.84 19.91 -2.57
N LEU A 578 25.75 20.64 -3.67
CA LEU A 578 26.88 21.23 -4.37
C LEU A 578 26.93 22.75 -4.16
N LYS A 579 28.14 23.32 -4.10
CA LYS A 579 28.31 24.78 -4.09
C LYS A 579 28.02 25.36 -5.46
N SER A 580 27.45 26.57 -5.52
CA SER A 580 27.37 27.33 -6.78
C SER A 580 28.78 27.62 -7.30
N PRO A 581 29.11 27.40 -8.59
CA PRO A 581 28.22 27.12 -9.73
C PRO A 581 28.08 25.62 -10.12
N TYR A 582 28.54 24.68 -9.29
CA TYR A 582 28.49 23.23 -9.58
C TYR A 582 27.09 22.62 -9.41
N ASN A 583 26.15 23.36 -8.80
CA ASN A 583 24.74 23.02 -8.64
C ASN A 583 23.90 23.14 -9.94
N LYS A 584 24.53 23.36 -11.11
CA LYS A 584 23.88 23.48 -12.43
C LYS A 584 24.09 22.22 -13.30
N ALA A 585 23.17 22.01 -14.25
CA ALA A 585 23.07 20.80 -15.08
C ALA A 585 24.37 20.41 -15.83
N ASP A 586 25.15 21.40 -16.27
CA ASP A 586 26.32 21.13 -17.12
C ASP A 586 27.49 20.52 -16.34
N LYS A 587 27.65 20.86 -15.05
CA LYS A 587 28.80 20.46 -14.21
C LYS A 587 28.50 19.33 -13.23
N ILE A 588 27.22 19.04 -12.96
CA ILE A 588 26.85 18.00 -12.00
C ILE A 588 27.23 16.60 -12.46
N ARG A 589 27.18 16.35 -13.78
CA ARG A 589 27.56 15.04 -14.34
C ARG A 589 29.04 14.73 -14.07
N ASP A 590 29.92 15.71 -14.25
CA ASP A 590 31.35 15.55 -13.98
C ASP A 590 31.62 15.23 -12.51
N VAL A 591 30.94 15.95 -11.61
CA VAL A 591 31.03 15.70 -10.16
C VAL A 591 30.47 14.33 -9.78
N ALA A 592 29.37 13.90 -10.40
CA ALA A 592 28.79 12.58 -10.17
C ALA A 592 29.72 11.44 -10.62
N PHE A 593 30.43 11.62 -11.75
CA PHE A 593 31.45 10.67 -12.22
C PHE A 593 32.67 10.63 -11.29
N GLU A 594 33.09 11.76 -10.72
CA GLU A 594 34.20 11.79 -9.75
C GLU A 594 33.87 11.09 -8.44
N ILE A 595 32.61 11.16 -7.99
CA ILE A 595 32.16 10.56 -6.72
C ILE A 595 31.97 9.04 -6.85
N ARG A 596 31.47 8.56 -8.01
CA ARG A 596 31.11 7.15 -8.22
C ARG A 596 32.33 6.22 -8.09
N GLU A 597 32.22 5.21 -7.22
CA GLU A 597 33.21 4.15 -7.11
C GLU A 597 33.27 3.36 -8.42
N THR A 598 34.46 3.28 -9.00
CA THR A 598 34.74 2.45 -10.17
C THR A 598 35.61 1.28 -9.72
N LYS A 599 35.08 0.07 -9.84
CA LYS A 599 35.80 -1.17 -9.57
C LYS A 599 36.34 -1.77 -10.87
N MET A 600 37.31 -2.66 -10.73
CA MET A 600 37.87 -3.38 -11.86
C MET A 600 36.80 -4.14 -12.65
N SER A 601 35.79 -4.71 -11.98
CA SER A 601 34.62 -5.32 -12.63
C SER A 601 33.90 -4.40 -13.63
N ASP A 602 33.89 -3.08 -13.41
CA ASP A 602 33.16 -2.13 -14.24
C ASP A 602 33.92 -1.76 -15.51
N VAL A 603 35.21 -2.06 -15.57
CA VAL A 603 36.11 -1.72 -16.68
C VAL A 603 36.50 -2.97 -17.48
N ILE A 604 36.19 -4.16 -16.98
CA ILE A 604 36.45 -5.43 -17.65
C ILE A 604 35.31 -5.75 -18.63
N GLN A 605 35.68 -6.03 -19.88
CA GLN A 605 34.76 -6.53 -20.90
C GLN A 605 34.64 -8.06 -20.83
N GLU A 606 35.77 -8.75 -20.71
CA GLU A 606 35.81 -10.21 -20.67
C GLU A 606 37.02 -10.69 -19.87
N ILE A 607 36.88 -11.80 -19.14
CA ILE A 607 38.00 -12.50 -18.50
C ILE A 607 38.06 -13.91 -19.05
N GLN A 608 39.07 -14.18 -19.86
CA GLN A 608 39.37 -15.53 -20.33
C GLN A 608 40.36 -16.15 -19.35
N THR A 609 40.01 -17.32 -18.81
CA THR A 609 40.85 -18.05 -17.86
C THR A 609 41.26 -19.38 -18.47
N ASP A 610 42.56 -19.58 -18.62
CA ASP A 610 43.14 -20.87 -18.94
C ASP A 610 43.59 -21.54 -17.64
N ILE A 611 42.87 -22.60 -17.26
CA ILE A 611 43.12 -23.36 -16.03
C ILE A 611 44.37 -24.23 -16.18
N PHE A 612 44.69 -24.69 -17.39
CA PHE A 612 45.83 -25.57 -17.67
C PHE A 612 47.14 -24.79 -17.73
N GLU A 613 47.14 -23.62 -18.38
CA GLU A 613 48.31 -22.74 -18.44
C GLU A 613 48.43 -21.80 -17.23
N GLN A 614 47.46 -21.83 -16.31
CA GLN A 614 47.35 -20.91 -15.16
C GLN A 614 47.45 -19.42 -15.54
N LYS A 615 46.89 -19.09 -16.71
CA LYS A 615 46.87 -17.75 -17.28
C LYS A 615 45.45 -17.19 -17.24
N MET A 616 45.34 -15.89 -17.04
CA MET A 616 44.11 -15.17 -17.31
C MET A 616 44.38 -13.95 -18.17
N VAL A 617 43.56 -13.78 -19.21
CA VAL A 617 43.58 -12.63 -20.10
C VAL A 617 42.37 -11.77 -19.76
N ILE A 618 42.63 -10.56 -19.30
CA ILE A 618 41.61 -9.58 -18.93
C ILE A 618 41.51 -8.58 -20.07
N LYS A 619 40.40 -8.60 -20.80
CA LYS A 619 40.10 -7.63 -21.85
C LYS A 619 39.39 -6.44 -21.25
N LEU A 620 39.94 -5.24 -21.45
CA LEU A 620 39.41 -3.99 -20.90
C LEU A 620 38.52 -3.27 -21.92
N ASP A 621 37.50 -2.58 -21.41
CA ASP A 621 36.61 -1.74 -22.20
C ASP A 621 37.28 -0.39 -22.50
N THR A 622 37.69 -0.20 -23.75
CA THR A 622 38.38 1.01 -24.22
C THR A 622 37.51 2.27 -24.13
N VAL A 623 36.20 2.15 -24.31
CA VAL A 623 35.26 3.29 -24.25
C VAL A 623 35.09 3.79 -22.81
N ARG A 624 35.05 2.88 -21.83
CA ARG A 624 34.98 3.24 -20.40
C ARG A 624 36.30 3.83 -19.90
N LEU A 625 37.43 3.33 -20.40
CA LEU A 625 38.76 3.84 -20.07
C LEU A 625 38.99 5.29 -20.52
N GLU A 626 38.57 5.62 -21.74
CA GLU A 626 38.66 6.99 -22.27
C GLU A 626 37.85 7.98 -21.43
N LYS A 627 36.63 7.61 -21.02
CA LYS A 627 35.78 8.43 -20.14
C LYS A 627 36.38 8.64 -18.75
N LEU A 628 37.13 7.66 -18.25
CA LEU A 628 37.79 7.72 -16.93
C LEU A 628 39.16 8.43 -16.97
N GLN A 629 39.66 8.79 -18.15
CA GLN A 629 41.00 9.33 -18.40
C GLN A 629 42.11 8.41 -17.86
N LEU A 630 41.97 7.10 -18.03
CA LEU A 630 42.93 6.11 -17.55
C LEU A 630 43.57 5.34 -18.71
N LYS A 631 44.88 5.09 -18.63
CA LYS A 631 45.59 4.25 -19.60
C LYS A 631 45.65 2.80 -19.08
N PRO A 632 45.69 1.79 -19.98
CA PRO A 632 45.89 0.38 -19.59
C PRO A 632 47.13 0.16 -18.70
N ALA A 633 48.17 0.98 -18.88
CA ALA A 633 49.37 0.97 -18.05
C ALA A 633 49.09 1.32 -16.57
N ASP A 634 48.21 2.28 -16.29
CA ASP A 634 47.88 2.72 -14.92
C ASP A 634 47.13 1.61 -14.16
N ILE A 635 46.27 0.88 -14.86
CA ILE A 635 45.56 -0.29 -14.33
C ILE A 635 46.53 -1.43 -14.05
N SER A 636 47.49 -1.68 -14.96
CA SER A 636 48.51 -2.71 -14.75
C SER A 636 49.35 -2.43 -13.49
N ALA A 637 49.65 -1.15 -13.20
CA ALA A 637 50.38 -0.73 -12.01
C ALA A 637 49.55 -0.92 -10.72
N LEU A 638 48.25 -0.57 -10.75
CA LEU A 638 47.32 -0.77 -9.64
C LEU A 638 47.17 -2.25 -9.26
N VAL A 639 47.09 -3.14 -10.25
CA VAL A 639 46.99 -4.60 -10.03
C VAL A 639 48.29 -5.15 -9.42
N ARG A 640 49.46 -4.74 -9.92
CA ARG A 640 50.77 -5.13 -9.35
C ARG A 640 50.96 -4.67 -7.91
N ALA A 641 50.47 -3.48 -7.57
CA ALA A 641 50.59 -2.93 -6.22
C ALA A 641 49.74 -3.69 -5.19
N LYS A 642 48.55 -4.17 -5.59
CA LYS A 642 47.59 -4.82 -4.68
C LYS A 642 47.70 -6.34 -4.62
N VAL A 643 48.31 -6.98 -5.62
CA VAL A 643 48.42 -8.44 -5.67
C VAL A 643 49.88 -8.88 -5.85
N LYS A 644 50.41 -9.59 -4.84
CA LYS A 644 51.78 -10.12 -4.83
C LYS A 644 51.83 -11.50 -5.51
N GLY A 645 52.96 -11.85 -6.15
CA GLY A 645 53.19 -13.20 -6.71
C GLY A 645 52.74 -13.42 -8.16
N ILE A 646 52.69 -12.37 -8.98
CA ILE A 646 52.14 -12.40 -10.35
C ILE A 646 53.18 -11.95 -11.38
N SER A 647 53.16 -12.50 -12.60
CA SER A 647 53.74 -11.88 -13.80
C SER A 647 52.65 -11.33 -14.71
N MET A 648 52.83 -10.10 -15.22
CA MET A 648 51.85 -9.45 -16.10
C MET A 648 52.50 -8.98 -17.39
N LYS A 649 51.84 -9.24 -18.53
CA LYS A 649 52.12 -8.63 -19.83
C LYS A 649 50.93 -7.76 -20.24
N THR A 650 51.20 -6.65 -20.92
CA THR A 650 50.18 -5.71 -21.38
C THR A 650 50.33 -5.56 -22.87
N GLU A 651 49.32 -5.98 -23.62
CA GLU A 651 49.23 -5.80 -25.08
C GLU A 651 47.95 -5.02 -25.37
N ASP A 652 48.10 -3.80 -25.90
CA ASP A 652 47.04 -2.85 -26.20
C ASP A 652 45.99 -2.67 -25.08
N ALA A 653 44.85 -3.36 -25.19
CA ALA A 653 43.70 -3.33 -24.30
C ALA A 653 43.48 -4.64 -23.50
N ALA A 654 44.45 -5.56 -23.56
CA ALA A 654 44.44 -6.83 -22.85
C ALA A 654 45.58 -6.91 -21.83
N ILE A 655 45.23 -7.36 -20.63
CA ILE A 655 46.19 -7.61 -19.55
C ILE A 655 46.26 -9.12 -19.35
N GLU A 656 47.40 -9.72 -19.68
CA GLU A 656 47.70 -11.12 -19.38
C GLU A 656 48.32 -11.21 -17.99
N VAL A 657 47.78 -12.10 -17.16
CA VAL A 657 48.19 -12.30 -15.77
C VAL A 657 48.48 -13.78 -15.54
N THR A 658 49.69 -14.09 -15.09
CA THR A 658 50.14 -15.46 -14.75
C THR A 658 50.49 -15.53 -13.27
N ALA A 659 50.00 -16.57 -12.58
CA ALA A 659 50.35 -16.84 -11.18
C ALA A 659 51.73 -17.51 -11.10
N LYS A 660 52.57 -17.16 -10.11
CA LYS A 660 53.90 -17.75 -9.94
C LYS A 660 53.93 -19.02 -9.06
N ASP A 661 52.88 -19.29 -8.27
CA ASP A 661 52.82 -20.44 -7.36
C ASP A 661 52.19 -21.66 -8.03
N ASN A 662 53.02 -22.67 -8.28
CA ASN A 662 52.78 -23.82 -9.16
C ASN A 662 51.96 -24.98 -8.54
N THR A 663 51.26 -24.80 -7.42
CA THR A 663 50.78 -25.94 -6.60
C THR A 663 49.26 -26.06 -6.40
N ASP A 664 48.43 -25.05 -6.68
CA ASP A 664 46.96 -25.13 -6.45
C ASP A 664 46.15 -24.73 -7.71
N PRO A 665 45.40 -25.64 -8.35
CA PRO A 665 44.52 -25.35 -9.50
C PRO A 665 43.42 -24.32 -9.19
N SER A 666 43.06 -24.10 -7.92
CA SER A 666 42.06 -23.11 -7.51
C SER A 666 42.60 -21.68 -7.37
N ALA A 667 43.92 -21.49 -7.50
CA ALA A 667 44.58 -20.19 -7.29
C ALA A 667 44.12 -19.13 -8.31
N VAL A 668 43.96 -19.50 -9.59
CA VAL A 668 43.53 -18.58 -10.66
C VAL A 668 42.10 -18.07 -10.44
N SER A 669 41.21 -18.93 -9.92
CA SER A 669 39.83 -18.54 -9.58
C SER A 669 39.78 -17.57 -8.39
N LYS A 670 40.56 -17.83 -7.33
CA LYS A 670 40.71 -16.93 -6.18
C LYS A 670 41.34 -15.58 -6.59
N LEU A 671 42.29 -15.60 -7.51
CA LEU A 671 42.92 -14.42 -8.09
C LEU A 671 41.94 -13.59 -8.94
N LYS A 672 41.12 -14.24 -9.77
CA LYS A 672 40.05 -13.61 -10.55
C LYS A 672 39.09 -12.83 -9.65
N GLU A 673 38.63 -13.43 -8.56
CA GLU A 673 37.72 -12.76 -7.61
C GLU A 673 38.41 -11.60 -6.88
N LYS A 674 39.69 -11.73 -6.50
CA LYS A 674 40.46 -10.62 -5.91
C LYS A 674 40.64 -9.46 -6.88
N ILE A 675 40.89 -9.72 -8.15
CA ILE A 675 41.12 -8.67 -9.16
C ILE A 675 39.83 -7.90 -9.45
N LYS A 676 38.67 -8.57 -9.56
CA LYS A 676 37.38 -7.92 -9.83
C LYS A 676 37.02 -6.83 -8.80
N VAL A 677 37.41 -7.01 -7.53
CA VAL A 677 37.04 -6.11 -6.42
C VAL A 677 38.06 -4.95 -6.26
N ILE A 678 39.11 -4.89 -7.08
CA ILE A 678 40.10 -3.81 -6.98
C ILE A 678 39.46 -2.46 -7.32
N HIS A 679 39.50 -1.56 -6.33
CA HIS A 679 39.15 -0.15 -6.52
C HIS A 679 40.14 0.55 -7.45
N ILE A 680 39.61 1.24 -8.47
CA ILE A 680 40.37 2.02 -9.45
C ILE A 680 40.30 3.51 -9.11
N LYS A 681 39.11 4.12 -9.18
CA LYS A 681 38.88 5.57 -9.08
C LYS A 681 37.51 5.85 -8.44
N GLY A 682 37.34 7.03 -7.85
CA GLY A 682 36.12 7.43 -7.14
C GLY A 682 36.23 7.30 -5.62
N ILE A 683 35.10 7.48 -4.92
CA ILE A 683 35.04 7.36 -3.47
C ILE A 683 34.58 5.94 -3.11
N LYS A 684 35.43 5.22 -2.37
CA LYS A 684 35.14 3.85 -1.92
C LYS A 684 33.83 3.79 -1.14
N GLY A 685 32.96 2.83 -1.48
CA GLY A 685 31.70 2.59 -0.81
C GLY A 685 30.48 3.21 -1.50
N ILE A 686 30.67 4.01 -2.55
CA ILE A 686 29.58 4.67 -3.30
C ILE A 686 29.40 3.97 -4.65
N THR A 687 28.47 3.03 -4.74
CA THR A 687 28.30 2.19 -5.93
C THR A 687 27.55 2.88 -7.06
N GLN A 688 26.55 3.70 -6.71
CA GLN A 688 25.71 4.40 -7.68
C GLN A 688 25.53 5.86 -7.28
N VAL A 689 25.39 6.73 -8.28
CA VAL A 689 25.28 8.18 -8.12
C VAL A 689 24.22 8.68 -9.09
N LEU A 690 23.25 9.43 -8.58
CA LEU A 690 22.10 9.94 -9.33
C LEU A 690 21.96 11.46 -9.14
N PRO A 691 22.13 12.26 -10.21
CA PRO A 691 21.79 13.67 -10.20
C PRO A 691 20.26 13.87 -10.20
N VAL A 692 19.72 14.58 -9.21
CA VAL A 692 18.29 14.88 -9.07
C VAL A 692 18.08 16.39 -8.98
N LYS A 693 17.08 16.91 -9.69
CA LYS A 693 16.69 18.32 -9.60
C LYS A 693 15.69 18.51 -8.45
N ARG A 694 16.01 19.37 -7.49
CA ARG A 694 15.13 19.71 -6.35
C ARG A 694 14.90 21.22 -6.35
N GLY A 695 13.73 21.65 -6.83
CA GLY A 695 13.46 23.08 -7.07
C GLY A 695 14.31 23.65 -8.22
N GLU A 696 15.10 24.69 -7.93
CA GLU A 696 15.99 25.33 -8.91
C GLU A 696 17.43 24.79 -8.91
N GLU A 697 17.80 23.97 -7.93
CA GLU A 697 19.16 23.41 -7.80
C GLU A 697 19.19 21.91 -8.12
N TYR A 698 20.37 21.43 -8.57
CA TYR A 698 20.63 20.00 -8.69
C TYR A 698 21.42 19.48 -7.48
N ILE A 699 20.98 18.34 -6.95
CA ILE A 699 21.63 17.58 -5.89
C ILE A 699 22.04 16.20 -6.39
N ILE A 700 22.95 15.55 -5.68
CA ILE A 700 23.39 14.19 -5.98
C ILE A 700 22.88 13.25 -4.90
N LEU A 701 22.14 12.21 -5.28
CA LEU A 701 21.78 11.08 -4.42
C LEU A 701 22.74 9.92 -4.67
N THR A 702 23.22 9.27 -3.61
CA THR A 702 24.13 8.12 -3.73
C THR A 702 23.54 6.85 -3.13
N ALA A 703 23.84 5.71 -3.75
CA ALA A 703 23.75 4.40 -3.09
C ALA A 703 25.12 4.06 -2.54
N GLY A 704 25.22 3.89 -1.23
CA GLY A 704 26.48 3.91 -0.51
C GLY A 704 26.70 5.20 0.29
N SER A 705 27.49 5.09 1.36
CA SER A 705 27.89 6.23 2.19
C SER A 705 29.39 6.23 2.46
N ASN A 706 29.99 7.42 2.36
CA ASN A 706 31.34 7.70 2.84
C ASN A 706 31.47 9.21 3.12
N PHE A 707 30.84 9.63 4.20
CA PHE A 707 30.68 11.04 4.54
C PHE A 707 32.01 11.76 4.78
N LYS A 708 33.00 11.04 5.33
CA LYS A 708 34.32 11.57 5.66
C LYS A 708 35.11 12.06 4.44
N GLU A 709 35.05 11.32 3.33
CA GLU A 709 35.75 11.70 2.10
C GLU A 709 34.97 12.73 1.30
N ILE A 710 33.63 12.65 1.31
CA ILE A 710 32.75 13.59 0.60
C ILE A 710 32.89 15.03 1.12
N ILE A 711 32.88 15.23 2.45
CA ILE A 711 32.94 16.58 3.03
C ILE A 711 34.24 17.32 2.68
N LYS A 712 35.33 16.59 2.40
CA LYS A 712 36.63 17.19 2.05
C LYS A 712 36.66 17.78 0.64
N LEU A 713 35.73 17.41 -0.24
CA LEU A 713 35.71 17.89 -1.61
C LEU A 713 35.27 19.36 -1.67
N GLU A 714 36.10 20.23 -2.26
CA GLU A 714 35.83 21.68 -2.31
C GLU A 714 34.52 22.03 -3.03
N LYS A 715 34.13 21.21 -4.01
CA LYS A 715 32.92 21.37 -4.85
C LYS A 715 31.61 21.10 -4.08
N ILE A 716 31.69 20.41 -2.94
CA ILE A 716 30.54 19.97 -2.14
C ILE A 716 30.23 21.02 -1.07
N ASP A 717 28.95 21.20 -0.77
CA ASP A 717 28.46 22.05 0.31
C ASP A 717 28.40 21.25 1.63
N PRO A 718 29.35 21.45 2.55
CA PRO A 718 29.42 20.67 3.77
C PRO A 718 28.31 21.02 4.78
N LYS A 719 27.59 22.14 4.61
CA LYS A 719 26.56 22.58 5.54
C LYS A 719 25.22 21.90 5.33
N ARG A 720 24.95 21.44 4.09
CA ARG A 720 23.67 20.84 3.69
C ARG A 720 23.77 19.35 3.36
N THR A 721 24.98 18.88 3.04
CA THR A 721 25.19 17.46 2.71
C THR A 721 24.96 16.57 3.92
N THR A 722 24.16 15.52 3.77
CA THR A 722 23.81 14.59 4.85
C THR A 722 23.84 13.14 4.39
N THR A 723 23.88 12.21 5.34
CA THR A 723 23.86 10.76 5.12
C THR A 723 22.86 10.11 6.06
N ASN A 724 22.31 8.99 5.64
CA ASN A 724 21.41 8.21 6.48
C ASN A 724 22.18 7.27 7.45
N ASN A 725 23.52 7.32 7.44
CA ASN A 725 24.39 6.59 8.36
C ASN A 725 24.75 7.46 9.59
N MET A 726 24.03 7.26 10.68
CA MET A 726 24.21 7.98 11.96
C MET A 726 25.61 7.83 12.58
N HIS A 727 26.30 6.69 12.37
CA HIS A 727 27.64 6.47 12.92
C HIS A 727 28.70 7.27 12.15
N GLU A 728 28.53 7.43 10.84
CA GLU A 728 29.40 8.31 10.05
C GLU A 728 29.23 9.77 10.45
N ILE A 729 28.00 10.22 10.68
CA ILE A 729 27.72 11.57 11.17
C ILE A 729 28.32 11.78 12.55
N ALA A 730 28.12 10.83 13.47
CA ALA A 730 28.69 10.90 14.81
C ALA A 730 30.23 11.00 14.79
N ALA A 731 30.89 10.29 13.88
CA ALA A 731 32.34 10.29 13.75
C ALA A 731 32.91 11.55 13.08
N VAL A 732 32.16 12.21 12.19
CA VAL A 732 32.64 13.38 11.41
C VAL A 732 32.19 14.70 12.03
N LEU A 733 30.91 14.84 12.39
CA LEU A 733 30.30 16.08 12.89
C LEU A 733 30.05 16.07 14.40
N GLY A 734 29.97 14.89 15.02
CA GLY A 734 29.75 14.74 16.46
C GLY A 734 28.34 14.28 16.84
N ILE A 735 28.12 14.14 18.15
CA ILE A 735 26.92 13.48 18.70
C ILE A 735 25.64 14.29 18.50
N GLU A 736 25.68 15.62 18.65
CA GLU A 736 24.49 16.46 18.42
C GLU A 736 24.03 16.45 16.96
N ALA A 737 24.97 16.39 16.02
CA ALA A 737 24.63 16.22 14.61
C ALA A 737 24.00 14.85 14.35
N ALA A 738 24.50 13.79 15.01
CA ALA A 738 23.92 12.46 14.91
C ALA A 738 22.52 12.40 15.54
N ARG A 739 22.30 13.07 16.68
CA ARG A 739 20.99 13.20 17.34
C ARG A 739 19.96 13.85 16.40
N GLN A 740 20.33 14.96 15.77
CA GLN A 740 19.46 15.62 14.79
C GLN A 740 19.21 14.74 13.56
N ALA A 741 20.25 14.05 13.06
CA ALA A 741 20.10 13.14 11.93
C ALA A 741 19.16 11.95 12.23
N ILE A 742 19.17 11.43 13.45
CA ILE A 742 18.21 10.40 13.89
C ILE A 742 16.78 10.95 13.84
N ILE A 743 16.55 12.16 14.37
CA ILE A 743 15.23 12.80 14.37
C ILE A 743 14.73 13.02 12.94
N ASP A 744 15.57 13.62 12.09
CA ASP A 744 15.23 13.94 10.71
C ASP A 744 14.94 12.67 9.90
N GLU A 745 15.76 11.63 10.06
CA GLU A 745 15.58 10.36 9.35
C GLU A 745 14.33 9.63 9.81
N VAL A 746 14.06 9.56 11.13
CA VAL A 746 12.86 8.90 11.65
C VAL A 746 11.60 9.64 11.21
N ASN A 747 11.58 10.98 11.29
CA ASN A 747 10.46 11.78 10.78
C ASN A 747 10.25 11.59 9.28
N LYS A 748 11.33 11.60 8.48
CA LYS A 748 11.26 11.29 7.05
C LYS A 748 10.60 9.93 6.79
N VAL A 749 10.94 8.91 7.58
CA VAL A 749 10.35 7.57 7.43
C VAL A 749 8.89 7.54 7.88
N ILE A 750 8.52 8.24 8.95
CA ILE A 750 7.15 8.32 9.48
C ILE A 750 6.23 9.06 8.49
N ASP A 751 6.64 10.25 8.04
CA ASP A 751 5.89 11.07 7.07
C ASP A 751 5.68 10.31 5.76
N ALA A 752 6.73 9.62 5.30
CA ALA A 752 6.68 8.77 4.12
C ALA A 752 5.64 7.64 4.24
N GLN A 753 5.34 7.15 5.45
CA GLN A 753 4.31 6.13 5.70
C GLN A 753 2.92 6.74 5.95
N GLY A 754 2.78 8.07 5.92
CA GLY A 754 1.52 8.76 6.23
C GLY A 754 1.09 8.62 7.70
N LEU A 755 2.00 8.21 8.58
CA LEU A 755 1.77 8.14 10.02
C LEU A 755 2.00 9.53 10.63
N ASN A 756 1.19 9.90 11.62
CA ASN A 756 1.34 11.17 12.32
C ASN A 756 1.75 10.93 13.78
N ILE A 757 3.04 11.06 14.07
CA ILE A 757 3.60 10.92 15.42
C ILE A 757 4.14 12.30 15.85
N ASP A 758 3.82 12.74 17.07
CA ASP A 758 4.37 13.99 17.61
C ASP A 758 5.90 13.87 17.71
N ILE A 759 6.60 14.83 17.11
CA ILE A 759 8.06 14.90 17.05
C ILE A 759 8.73 14.78 18.43
N ARG A 760 8.05 15.17 19.51
CA ARG A 760 8.56 15.07 20.88
C ARG A 760 8.87 13.63 21.29
N HIS A 761 8.11 12.66 20.81
CA HIS A 761 8.40 11.24 21.06
C HIS A 761 9.70 10.82 20.38
N VAL A 762 9.89 11.24 19.12
CA VAL A 762 11.11 10.98 18.35
C VAL A 762 12.32 11.67 18.98
N MET A 763 12.15 12.92 19.44
CA MET A 763 13.19 13.67 20.16
C MET A 763 13.61 12.94 21.45
N LEU A 764 12.66 12.51 22.27
CA LEU A 764 12.94 11.79 23.51
C LEU A 764 13.76 10.51 23.26
N VAL A 765 13.41 9.78 22.20
CA VAL A 765 14.14 8.58 21.76
C VAL A 765 15.57 8.94 21.33
N ALA A 766 15.72 9.92 20.44
CA ALA A 766 17.01 10.33 19.91
C ALA A 766 17.94 10.88 21.01
N ASP A 767 17.40 11.65 21.96
CA ASP A 767 18.14 12.18 23.10
C ASP A 767 18.68 11.03 23.96
N THR A 768 17.85 10.02 24.22
CA THR A 768 18.23 8.83 25.00
C THR A 768 19.31 8.00 24.29
N MET A 769 19.24 7.90 22.96
CA MET A 769 20.26 7.21 22.16
C MET A 769 21.62 7.93 22.19
N CYS A 770 21.65 9.24 22.44
CA CYS A 770 22.84 10.09 22.33
C CYS A 770 23.41 10.56 23.70
N VAL A 771 22.67 10.43 24.80
CA VAL A 771 23.01 10.99 26.12
C VAL A 771 24.37 10.52 26.68
N SER A 772 24.80 9.29 26.35
CA SER A 772 26.07 8.72 26.81
C SER A 772 27.32 9.28 26.11
N GLY A 773 27.15 10.24 25.18
CA GLY A 773 28.23 10.76 24.34
C GLY A 773 28.65 9.80 23.21
N LYS A 774 27.87 8.74 22.98
CA LYS A 774 27.99 7.81 21.84
C LYS A 774 26.58 7.43 21.39
N VAL A 775 26.41 7.16 20.09
CA VAL A 775 25.13 6.66 19.57
C VAL A 775 24.95 5.21 20.03
N ARG A 776 23.93 4.97 20.85
CA ARG A 776 23.56 3.66 21.39
C ARG A 776 22.16 3.28 20.91
N GLY A 777 21.99 2.00 20.57
CA GLY A 777 20.69 1.48 20.18
C GLY A 777 19.80 1.21 21.40
N ILE A 778 18.49 1.23 21.18
CA ILE A 778 17.44 0.84 22.14
C ILE A 778 17.34 -0.69 22.16
N THR A 779 18.46 -1.34 22.47
CA THR A 779 18.57 -2.79 22.51
C THR A 779 19.13 -3.23 23.85
N ARG A 780 19.04 -4.55 24.14
CA ARG A 780 19.64 -5.17 25.33
C ARG A 780 21.15 -4.91 25.48
N TYR A 781 21.84 -4.57 24.40
CA TYR A 781 23.28 -4.29 24.39
C TYR A 781 23.63 -2.80 24.40
N GLY A 782 22.64 -1.91 24.20
CA GLY A 782 22.78 -0.46 24.19
C GLY A 782 22.20 0.16 25.46
N VAL A 783 21.16 0.98 25.32
CA VAL A 783 20.55 1.76 26.42
C VAL A 783 20.11 0.87 27.60
N VAL A 784 19.55 -0.32 27.32
CA VAL A 784 19.06 -1.22 28.38
C VAL A 784 20.19 -1.77 29.26
N ARG A 785 21.40 -1.91 28.72
CA ARG A 785 22.58 -2.38 29.47
C ARG A 785 23.04 -1.36 30.52
N GLU A 786 22.78 -0.08 30.30
CA GLU A 786 23.17 1.02 31.18
C GLU A 786 22.14 1.29 32.29
N LYS A 787 21.05 0.51 32.35
CA LYS A 787 20.13 0.57 33.49
C LYS A 787 20.89 0.31 34.79
N THR A 788 20.66 1.18 35.78
CA THR A 788 21.31 1.13 37.09
C THR A 788 20.86 -0.09 37.88
N SER A 789 19.56 -0.42 37.86
CA SER A 789 19.02 -1.59 38.55
C SER A 789 19.58 -2.91 38.00
N VAL A 790 20.00 -3.79 38.91
CA VAL A 790 20.43 -5.16 38.63
C VAL A 790 19.24 -6.00 38.22
N LEU A 791 18.11 -5.84 38.91
CA LEU A 791 16.87 -6.56 38.65
C LEU A 791 16.28 -6.18 37.28
N ALA A 792 16.29 -4.88 36.93
CA ALA A 792 15.90 -4.42 35.61
C ALA A 792 16.77 -5.03 34.50
N ARG A 793 18.09 -5.12 34.70
CA ARG A 793 19.02 -5.80 33.76
C ARG A 793 18.77 -7.30 33.69
N ALA A 794 18.45 -7.93 34.83
CA ALA A 794 18.21 -9.38 34.93
C ALA A 794 16.89 -9.82 34.28
N SER A 795 15.87 -8.96 34.28
CA SER A 795 14.54 -9.26 33.69
C SER A 795 14.57 -9.57 32.19
N PHE A 796 15.61 -9.12 31.46
CA PHE A 796 15.76 -9.33 30.02
C PHE A 796 16.76 -10.45 29.69
N GLU A 797 16.22 -11.68 29.53
CA GLU A 797 16.80 -12.87 28.87
C GLU A 797 18.15 -13.44 29.40
N THR A 798 18.86 -12.76 30.30
CA THR A 798 20.14 -13.25 30.87
C THR A 798 20.31 -13.01 32.40
N PRO A 799 19.34 -13.39 33.24
CA PRO A 799 19.33 -13.07 34.67
C PRO A 799 20.55 -13.59 35.43
N ILE A 800 20.97 -14.83 35.15
CA ILE A 800 22.06 -15.51 35.87
C ILE A 800 23.36 -14.70 35.79
N LYS A 801 23.70 -14.20 34.59
CA LYS A 801 24.95 -13.45 34.38
C LYS A 801 24.96 -12.13 35.15
N TYR A 802 23.86 -11.38 35.11
CA TYR A 802 23.77 -10.09 35.79
C TYR A 802 23.76 -10.26 37.31
N LEU A 803 23.03 -11.24 37.83
CA LEU A 803 22.97 -11.51 39.27
C LEU A 803 24.32 -11.99 39.82
N ILE A 804 25.04 -12.87 39.11
CA ILE A 804 26.38 -13.31 39.52
C ILE A 804 27.36 -12.14 39.53
N ASN A 805 27.39 -11.33 38.47
CA ASN A 805 28.31 -10.19 38.41
C ASN A 805 28.00 -9.15 39.49
N ALA A 806 26.72 -8.85 39.72
CA ALA A 806 26.30 -7.94 40.78
C ALA A 806 26.69 -8.47 42.16
N ALA A 807 26.52 -9.77 42.41
CA ALA A 807 26.92 -10.41 43.67
C ALA A 807 28.44 -10.39 43.88
N LEU A 808 29.24 -10.59 42.81
CA LEU A 808 30.70 -10.51 42.87
C LEU A 808 31.22 -9.11 43.23
N VAL A 809 30.53 -8.07 42.74
CA VAL A 809 30.91 -6.66 42.95
C VAL A 809 30.28 -6.07 44.21
N GLY A 810 29.23 -6.71 44.74
CA GLY A 810 28.43 -6.16 45.83
C GLY A 810 27.56 -4.97 45.40
N GLU A 811 27.03 -5.00 44.17
CA GLU A 811 26.13 -3.94 43.67
C GLU A 811 24.85 -3.86 44.51
N ILE A 812 24.43 -2.64 44.85
CA ILE A 812 23.19 -2.35 45.59
C ILE A 812 22.13 -1.88 44.59
N ASP A 813 20.94 -2.47 44.64
CA ASP A 813 19.80 -2.06 43.82
C ASP A 813 18.86 -1.16 44.63
N HIS A 814 18.64 0.07 44.15
CA HIS A 814 17.85 1.08 44.84
C HIS A 814 16.37 1.10 44.45
N LEU A 815 15.94 0.25 43.49
CA LEU A 815 14.53 0.11 43.11
C LEU A 815 13.91 1.40 42.56
N HIS A 816 14.63 2.11 41.68
CA HIS A 816 14.16 3.37 41.09
C HIS A 816 13.42 3.20 39.76
N SER A 817 13.42 2.00 39.19
CA SER A 817 12.81 1.65 37.90
C SER A 817 11.54 0.82 38.06
N VAL A 818 10.67 0.94 37.07
CA VAL A 818 9.36 0.30 36.96
C VAL A 818 9.47 -1.20 37.08
N VAL A 819 10.46 -1.80 36.42
CA VAL A 819 10.55 -3.26 36.28
C VAL A 819 10.77 -3.93 37.62
N GLU A 820 11.75 -3.48 38.38
CA GLU A 820 12.07 -4.09 39.66
C GLU A 820 10.99 -3.85 40.71
N ASN A 821 10.35 -2.67 40.71
CA ASN A 821 9.20 -2.39 41.57
C ASN A 821 8.04 -3.33 41.26
N VAL A 822 7.75 -3.60 39.98
CA VAL A 822 6.74 -4.60 39.58
C VAL A 822 7.17 -6.00 40.01
N MET A 823 8.42 -6.39 39.82
CA MET A 823 8.93 -7.73 40.18
C MET A 823 8.79 -8.04 41.67
N ILE A 824 8.96 -7.04 42.53
CA ILE A 824 8.83 -7.19 44.00
C ILE A 824 7.46 -6.75 44.53
N ASN A 825 6.51 -6.45 43.64
CA ASN A 825 5.15 -6.03 43.98
C ASN A 825 5.07 -4.74 44.82
N GLN A 826 5.90 -3.75 44.49
CA GLN A 826 5.88 -2.40 45.05
C GLN A 826 5.20 -1.40 44.10
N PRO A 827 4.65 -0.29 44.63
CA PRO A 827 4.14 0.80 43.81
C PRO A 827 5.25 1.35 42.91
N VAL A 828 4.98 1.37 41.62
CA VAL A 828 5.89 1.87 40.61
C VAL A 828 6.11 3.38 40.81
N PRO A 829 7.34 3.92 40.80
CA PRO A 829 7.63 5.34 41.06
C PRO A 829 7.25 6.27 39.88
N ILE A 830 6.16 5.98 39.17
CA ILE A 830 5.57 6.79 38.11
C ILE A 830 4.04 6.85 38.27
N GLY A 831 3.40 7.82 37.61
CA GLY A 831 1.94 7.95 37.62
C GLY A 831 1.39 8.12 39.03
N THR A 832 0.46 7.24 39.43
CA THR A 832 -0.17 7.28 40.76
C THR A 832 0.76 6.87 41.91
N GLY A 833 1.93 6.28 41.62
CA GLY A 833 2.93 5.99 42.64
C GLY A 833 3.82 7.17 43.01
N LEU A 834 3.81 8.27 42.24
CA LEU A 834 4.50 9.52 42.57
C LEU A 834 3.84 10.29 43.73
N PRO A 835 2.51 10.55 43.73
CA PRO A 835 1.88 11.30 44.80
C PRO A 835 1.66 10.42 46.05
N GLY A 836 2.18 10.88 47.20
CA GLY A 836 1.86 10.30 48.50
C GLY A 836 0.58 10.90 49.09
N LEU A 837 -0.33 10.07 49.59
CA LEU A 837 -1.53 10.54 50.29
C LEU A 837 -1.18 11.05 51.69
N VAL A 838 -1.57 12.28 51.99
CA VAL A 838 -1.45 12.86 53.34
C VAL A 838 -2.85 13.16 53.85
N THR A 839 -3.20 12.58 55.00
CA THR A 839 -4.47 12.86 55.69
C THR A 839 -4.19 13.43 57.08
N LYS A 840 -5.05 14.35 57.53
CA LYS A 840 -5.03 14.80 58.93
C LYS A 840 -5.51 13.64 59.80
N VAL A 841 -4.61 13.10 60.61
CA VAL A 841 -5.00 12.19 61.69
C VAL A 841 -5.90 12.99 62.63
N LYS A 842 -7.13 12.49 62.84
CA LYS A 842 -8.11 13.11 63.73
C LYS A 842 -7.71 12.97 65.19
#